data_AF-A0AAE6SPH8-F1
#
_entry.id   AF-A0AAE6SPH8-F1
#
_cell.length_a   1.000
_cell.length_b   1.000
_cell.length_c   1.000
_cell.angle_alpha   90.00
_cell.angle_beta   90.00
_cell.angle_gamma   90.00
#
_symmetry.space_group_name_H-M   'P 1'
#
loop_
_entity.id
_entity.type
_entity.pdbx_description
1 polymer ?
#
loop_
_entity_poly.entity_id
_entity_poly.type
_entity_poly.pdbx_seq_one_letter_code
_entity_poly.pdbx_strand_id
1 'polypeptide(L)'
;MYAAVVSALLSGCGGSDDNKGDTSSYLDYLLSGTNAARPSALAARASDGTLKFSTETADLSNPVSALSTLDGWSTTQAIQIVPVTASGITVKAPAAGEFGASVAPLYLLELEFDSAALRPSGVKKVLAYGVDFVVAESAGKLNLVPLKPLNPSSYYMIVATDSLKDSSGNPLRAGSDYSNYKSTTGSNAQEQTISGLIALQEGLFKAATGITSDHVIFSDWFGTQSGADVLVAVKGAAASVLKSPTLDAAALWKQDALGNTSLPGTYTLAVSGGNPFLTQLDAESFLPQEQKDALAAAFGTGTPLNGLAQMTTVYTGTVKLPYFLSSPATAGSWDKARTQSWHGAIPSLYAIANALKAQDAEVIGGLVGAGVDPALLGELIADPSRQAELLAEASKLIGVTLTSGGKPLDPEMNVGRFNPLPALEEVQSVPMRIFAAAPLANITDVIIYQHGVTSVKENAYALALGQIGAGAQASKNVAVVVIDHPLHGERGFALTGSMDSVTTSDNPTPYLNLSYLTVARDNLKQSVADLLGLRLAVGLANAKGAIGTAGSLKVHFLGHSLGAIAGANLLAVANQSIGNPQADALFKFDTGGLAMPGGGIAPLLLNSPTFGPTIQMSVLTGSSAALKTAFTAYAPNCKTAVPTCFVNEFLPSLDATTQASAAGTLQSYSFAAQSVLDSADPINLGRGIAADFPLFATEVVGDGALSLSDRVIPNSIATAPLGGTEPLFKVLALQPLSATGAANHHAARFVAGGHSSLLAPDENFDPTGAVTTEMQTQFGSFFASDGAMVKVTDASLLKQ
;
A
#
# COMPACT_ATOMS: atom_id res chain seq x y z
N MET A 1 -19.52 -10.40 23.36
CA MET A 1 -20.59 -9.56 22.76
C MET A 1 -20.47 -9.42 21.24
N TYR A 2 -19.27 -9.44 20.63
CA TYR A 2 -19.11 -9.30 19.16
C TYR A 2 -19.27 -10.60 18.33
N ALA A 3 -19.28 -11.79 18.95
CA ALA A 3 -19.29 -13.07 18.22
C ALA A 3 -20.67 -13.71 18.01
N ALA A 4 -21.77 -13.12 18.48
CA ALA A 4 -23.11 -13.75 18.43
C ALA A 4 -24.04 -13.23 17.32
N VAL A 5 -23.62 -12.29 16.47
CA VAL A 5 -24.53 -11.59 15.54
C VAL A 5 -24.52 -12.13 14.11
N VAL A 6 -23.58 -13.00 13.73
CA VAL A 6 -23.30 -13.24 12.31
C VAL A 6 -23.60 -14.67 11.88
N SER A 7 -24.88 -14.99 11.65
CA SER A 7 -25.26 -16.15 10.82
C SER A 7 -26.64 -16.11 10.15
N ALA A 8 -27.52 -15.13 10.44
CA ALA A 8 -28.89 -15.12 9.87
C ALA A 8 -29.34 -13.81 9.19
N LEU A 9 -28.49 -12.78 9.12
CA LEU A 9 -28.87 -11.47 8.55
C LEU A 9 -28.93 -11.40 7.01
N LEU A 10 -28.66 -12.50 6.30
CA LEU A 10 -28.79 -12.54 4.84
C LEU A 10 -30.20 -12.91 4.34
N SER A 11 -31.13 -13.35 5.22
CA SER A 11 -32.44 -13.83 4.78
C SER A 11 -33.64 -13.35 5.62
N GLY A 12 -33.42 -12.51 6.64
CA GLY A 12 -34.48 -12.06 7.54
C GLY A 12 -34.66 -10.55 7.52
N CYS A 13 -35.81 -10.10 7.01
CA CYS A 13 -36.37 -8.74 7.14
C CYS A 13 -35.59 -7.62 6.44
N GLY A 14 -35.53 -7.67 5.11
CA GLY A 14 -35.52 -6.44 4.33
C GLY A 14 -36.89 -5.79 4.43
N GLY A 15 -37.05 -4.84 5.35
CA GLY A 15 -38.23 -3.98 5.43
C GLY A 15 -38.23 -2.98 4.28
N SER A 16 -38.40 -3.44 3.04
CA SER A 16 -38.90 -2.54 2.00
C SER A 16 -40.32 -2.17 2.40
N ASP A 17 -40.50 -0.94 2.87
CA ASP A 17 -41.83 -0.36 2.95
C ASP A 17 -42.42 -0.33 1.53
N ASP A 18 -43.15 -1.40 1.17
CA ASP A 18 -44.03 -1.48 0.00
C ASP A 18 -45.26 -0.56 0.17
N ASN A 19 -45.19 0.43 1.06
CA ASN A 19 -46.18 1.48 1.19
C ASN A 19 -46.11 2.36 -0.06
N LYS A 20 -46.89 1.99 -1.08
CA LYS A 20 -47.07 2.71 -2.36
C LYS A 20 -47.66 4.14 -2.21
N GLY A 21 -47.48 4.79 -1.07
CA GLY A 21 -47.84 6.17 -0.77
C GLY A 21 -46.92 6.88 0.23
N ASP A 22 -45.85 6.24 0.74
CA ASP A 22 -44.82 6.93 1.52
C ASP A 22 -43.83 7.63 0.57
N THR A 23 -43.77 8.96 0.66
CA THR A 23 -42.88 9.80 -0.15
C THR A 23 -41.66 10.29 0.62
N SER A 24 -41.45 9.80 1.85
CA SER A 24 -40.34 10.24 2.71
C SER A 24 -39.00 9.63 2.30
N SER A 25 -37.94 10.44 2.43
CA SER A 25 -36.56 10.03 2.19
C SER A 25 -35.93 9.59 3.52
N TYR A 26 -35.22 8.45 3.54
CA TYR A 26 -34.64 7.89 4.77
C TYR A 26 -33.28 7.22 4.58
N LEU A 27 -32.62 6.86 5.68
CA LEU A 27 -31.38 6.06 5.69
C LEU A 27 -31.63 4.67 6.25
N ASP A 28 -31.35 3.64 5.45
CA ASP A 28 -31.44 2.24 5.88
C ASP A 28 -30.28 1.89 6.83
N TYR A 29 -30.56 1.07 7.83
CA TYR A 29 -29.62 0.63 8.84
C TYR A 29 -29.09 -0.79 8.61
N LEU A 30 -29.84 -1.68 7.96
CA LEU A 30 -29.36 -3.04 7.72
C LEU A 30 -28.45 -3.11 6.49
N LEU A 31 -27.57 -4.12 6.48
CA LEU A 31 -26.68 -4.44 5.35
C LEU A 31 -27.39 -5.30 4.28
N SER A 32 -28.70 -5.54 4.40
CA SER A 32 -29.46 -6.37 3.45
C SER A 32 -29.79 -5.61 2.16
N GLY A 33 -29.58 -6.26 1.01
CA GLY A 33 -29.93 -5.72 -0.31
C GLY A 33 -28.72 -5.31 -1.17
N THR A 34 -28.97 -4.70 -2.33
CA THR A 34 -27.98 -4.24 -3.32
C THR A 34 -27.04 -3.12 -2.83
N ASN A 35 -27.19 -2.65 -1.59
CA ASN A 35 -26.40 -1.58 -0.96
C ASN A 35 -25.23 -2.08 -0.09
N ALA A 36 -24.80 -3.34 -0.29
CA ALA A 36 -23.98 -4.15 0.62
C ALA A 36 -22.49 -3.78 0.80
N ALA A 37 -22.07 -2.52 0.61
CA ALA A 37 -20.67 -2.14 0.80
C ALA A 37 -20.53 -0.76 1.47
N ARG A 38 -20.96 -0.65 2.73
CA ARG A 38 -20.66 0.52 3.57
C ARG A 38 -19.87 0.14 4.81
N PRO A 39 -18.98 1.02 5.29
CA PRO A 39 -18.32 0.84 6.58
C PRO A 39 -19.31 0.64 7.73
N SER A 40 -19.14 -0.44 8.48
CA SER A 40 -20.02 -0.84 9.58
C SER A 40 -19.32 -1.72 10.60
N ALA A 41 -19.76 -1.65 11.86
CA ALA A 41 -19.28 -2.47 12.97
C ALA A 41 -19.73 -3.93 12.82
N LEU A 42 -20.77 -4.16 12.01
CA LEU A 42 -21.35 -5.47 11.75
C LEU A 42 -20.61 -6.24 10.64
N ALA A 43 -19.64 -5.59 9.98
CA ALA A 43 -18.92 -6.19 8.85
C ALA A 43 -17.81 -7.14 9.28
N ALA A 44 -17.35 -7.13 10.53
CA ALA A 44 -16.23 -7.98 10.97
C ALA A 44 -16.64 -9.47 11.07
N ARG A 45 -15.82 -10.34 10.50
CA ARG A 45 -15.94 -11.79 10.54
C ARG A 45 -15.47 -12.30 11.90
N ALA A 46 -16.26 -13.20 12.49
CA ALA A 46 -15.96 -13.73 13.83
C ALA A 46 -14.71 -14.64 13.87
N SER A 47 -14.38 -15.32 12.76
CA SER A 47 -13.31 -16.32 12.68
C SER A 47 -11.91 -15.74 12.54
N ASP A 48 -11.76 -14.49 12.07
CA ASP A 48 -10.44 -13.91 11.81
C ASP A 48 -10.38 -12.38 11.99
N GLY A 49 -11.53 -11.70 12.12
CA GLY A 49 -11.63 -10.25 12.24
C GLY A 49 -11.62 -9.50 10.90
N THR A 50 -11.55 -10.20 9.76
CA THR A 50 -11.60 -9.53 8.44
C THR A 50 -13.02 -9.10 8.06
N LEU A 51 -13.18 -8.37 6.97
CA LEU A 51 -14.50 -8.00 6.47
C LEU A 51 -15.26 -9.24 5.97
N LYS A 52 -16.58 -9.25 6.17
CA LYS A 52 -17.49 -10.29 5.67
C LYS A 52 -18.53 -9.68 4.74
N PHE A 53 -18.61 -10.22 3.53
CA PHE A 53 -19.63 -9.85 2.56
C PHE A 53 -20.52 -11.03 2.20
N SER A 54 -21.78 -10.77 1.92
CA SER A 54 -22.79 -11.79 1.60
C SER A 54 -22.56 -12.48 0.25
N THR A 55 -21.91 -11.78 -0.67
CA THR A 55 -21.64 -12.21 -2.04
C THR A 55 -20.18 -12.62 -2.26
N GLU A 56 -19.42 -12.85 -1.18
CA GLU A 56 -18.05 -13.36 -1.26
C GLU A 56 -18.02 -14.80 -1.81
N THR A 57 -16.94 -15.12 -2.52
CA THR A 57 -16.67 -16.43 -3.10
C THR A 57 -15.21 -16.82 -2.80
N ALA A 58 -14.82 -18.06 -3.07
CA ALA A 58 -13.43 -18.49 -2.96
C ALA A 58 -12.50 -17.87 -4.04
N ASP A 59 -13.07 -17.26 -5.08
CA ASP A 59 -12.31 -16.64 -6.17
C ASP A 59 -11.93 -15.21 -5.80
N LEU A 60 -10.64 -14.98 -5.54
CA LEU A 60 -10.10 -13.67 -5.18
C LEU A 60 -10.00 -12.69 -6.37
N SER A 61 -10.32 -13.13 -7.60
CA SER A 61 -10.50 -12.19 -8.71
C SER A 61 -11.81 -11.41 -8.64
N ASN A 62 -12.76 -11.89 -7.83
CA ASN A 62 -13.93 -11.12 -7.45
C ASN A 62 -13.53 -10.02 -6.46
N PRO A 63 -13.75 -8.73 -6.78
CA PRO A 63 -13.38 -7.63 -5.90
C PRO A 63 -14.03 -7.69 -4.52
N VAL A 64 -15.24 -8.24 -4.38
CA VAL A 64 -15.89 -8.43 -3.08
C VAL A 64 -15.14 -9.47 -2.24
N SER A 65 -14.75 -10.60 -2.84
CA SER A 65 -13.95 -11.61 -2.17
C SER A 65 -12.58 -11.08 -1.74
N ALA A 66 -11.95 -10.25 -2.58
CA ALA A 66 -10.70 -9.58 -2.23
C ALA A 66 -10.89 -8.61 -1.03
N LEU A 67 -11.97 -7.83 -1.02
CA LEU A 67 -12.34 -6.96 0.11
C LEU A 67 -12.60 -7.75 1.40
N SER A 68 -13.14 -8.97 1.31
CA SER A 68 -13.35 -9.86 2.46
C SER A 68 -12.06 -10.32 3.16
N THR A 69 -10.90 -10.13 2.53
CA THR A 69 -9.61 -10.49 3.14
C THR A 69 -9.05 -9.39 4.04
N LEU A 70 -9.68 -8.20 4.06
CA LEU A 70 -9.15 -7.02 4.72
C LEU A 70 -9.50 -6.99 6.21
N ASP A 71 -8.56 -6.59 7.05
CA ASP A 71 -8.70 -6.51 8.51
C ASP A 71 -9.38 -5.21 8.99
N GLY A 72 -10.07 -4.50 8.09
CA GLY A 72 -10.75 -3.25 8.34
C GLY A 72 -11.15 -2.56 7.04
N TRP A 73 -11.76 -1.38 7.16
CA TRP A 73 -12.15 -0.54 6.02
C TRP A 73 -11.00 0.35 5.56
N SER A 74 -11.04 0.74 4.29
CA SER A 74 -10.08 1.66 3.68
C SER A 74 -9.91 2.95 4.48
N THR A 75 -8.67 3.43 4.56
CA THR A 75 -8.30 4.70 5.18
C THR A 75 -8.38 5.87 4.18
N THR A 76 -8.47 5.58 2.88
CA THR A 76 -8.36 6.58 1.80
C THR A 76 -9.63 6.68 0.96
N GLN A 77 -10.40 5.61 0.87
CA GLN A 77 -11.61 5.58 0.07
C GLN A 77 -12.76 6.35 0.71
N ALA A 78 -13.65 6.82 -0.16
CA ALA A 78 -14.83 7.52 0.27
C ALA A 78 -15.77 6.59 1.06
N ILE A 79 -16.31 7.11 2.15
CA ILE A 79 -17.31 6.43 2.96
C ILE A 79 -18.69 6.73 2.35
N GLN A 80 -19.35 5.70 1.86
CA GLN A 80 -20.60 5.84 1.14
C GLN A 80 -21.81 5.74 2.08
N ILE A 81 -22.72 6.70 1.95
CA ILE A 81 -24.05 6.70 2.54
C ILE A 81 -25.06 6.64 1.39
N VAL A 82 -26.02 5.73 1.50
CA VAL A 82 -27.03 5.50 0.46
C VAL A 82 -28.41 5.86 1.03
N PRO A 83 -28.92 7.07 0.73
CA PRO A 83 -30.31 7.41 1.01
C PRO A 83 -31.28 6.59 0.16
N VAL A 84 -32.41 6.24 0.76
CA VAL A 84 -33.57 5.72 0.04
C VAL A 84 -34.51 6.90 -0.21
N THR A 85 -34.90 7.09 -1.48
CA THR A 85 -35.75 8.20 -1.91
C THR A 85 -36.88 7.73 -2.81
N ALA A 86 -37.97 8.48 -2.84
CA ALA A 86 -39.03 8.30 -3.81
C ALA A 86 -38.55 8.66 -5.24
N SER A 87 -39.23 8.12 -6.26
CA SER A 87 -38.89 8.38 -7.67
C SER A 87 -38.88 9.89 -7.97
N GLY A 88 -37.78 10.37 -8.58
CA GLY A 88 -37.58 11.78 -8.91
C GLY A 88 -37.03 12.64 -7.75
N ILE A 89 -36.87 12.09 -6.55
CA ILE A 89 -36.24 12.75 -5.41
C ILE A 89 -34.81 12.25 -5.26
N THR A 90 -33.87 13.17 -5.02
CA THR A 90 -32.46 12.85 -4.74
C THR A 90 -32.01 13.51 -3.44
N VAL A 91 -30.85 13.10 -2.93
CA VAL A 91 -30.22 13.77 -1.78
C VAL A 91 -28.93 14.41 -2.28
N LYS A 92 -28.87 15.73 -2.19
CA LYS A 92 -27.70 16.48 -2.65
C LYS A 92 -26.62 16.50 -1.60
N ALA A 93 -25.37 16.62 -2.03
CA ALA A 93 -24.27 16.93 -1.13
C ALA A 93 -24.57 18.24 -0.37
N PRO A 94 -24.52 18.26 0.97
CA PRO A 94 -24.78 19.48 1.72
C PRO A 94 -23.76 20.57 1.40
N ALA A 95 -24.21 21.83 1.40
CA ALA A 95 -23.35 22.98 1.17
C ALA A 95 -22.37 23.17 2.34
N ALA A 96 -21.18 23.70 2.05
CA ALA A 96 -20.14 23.93 3.06
C ALA A 96 -20.63 24.73 4.28
N GLY A 97 -21.51 25.71 4.06
CA GLY A 97 -22.08 26.53 5.14
C GLY A 97 -22.97 25.76 6.12
N GLU A 98 -23.54 24.63 5.70
CA GLU A 98 -24.40 23.78 6.55
C GLU A 98 -23.58 23.05 7.63
N PHE A 99 -22.28 22.82 7.39
CA PHE A 99 -21.38 22.22 8.39
C PHE A 99 -20.95 23.20 9.50
N GLY A 100 -21.25 24.49 9.35
CA GLY A 100 -21.07 25.51 10.40
C GLY A 100 -22.31 25.73 11.27
N ALA A 101 -23.41 25.03 11.00
CA ALA A 101 -24.64 25.13 11.81
C ALA A 101 -24.49 24.43 13.17
N SER A 102 -25.38 24.76 14.11
CA SER A 102 -25.43 24.11 15.44
C SER A 102 -25.62 22.59 15.36
N VAL A 103 -26.32 22.12 14.32
CA VAL A 103 -26.46 20.71 13.96
C VAL A 103 -26.09 20.59 12.48
N ALA A 104 -24.97 19.93 12.19
CA ALA A 104 -24.51 19.68 10.85
C ALA A 104 -25.22 18.42 10.29
N PRO A 105 -25.41 18.33 8.96
CA PRO A 105 -26.10 17.21 8.33
C PRO A 105 -25.35 15.86 8.49
N LEU A 106 -24.03 15.90 8.52
CA LEU A 106 -23.16 14.73 8.59
C LEU A 106 -21.94 14.99 9.48
N TYR A 107 -21.57 13.98 10.26
CA TYR A 107 -20.36 13.97 11.09
C TYR A 107 -19.52 12.72 10.81
N LEU A 108 -18.21 12.90 10.88
CA LEU A 108 -17.23 11.83 10.97
C LEU A 108 -16.39 12.06 12.24
N LEU A 109 -16.26 11.05 13.08
CA LEU A 109 -15.59 11.16 14.36
C LEU A 109 -14.54 10.06 14.50
N GLU A 110 -13.31 10.40 14.89
CA GLU A 110 -12.31 9.44 15.35
C GLU A 110 -12.64 9.05 16.79
N LEU A 111 -12.67 7.75 17.07
CA LEU A 111 -13.07 7.18 18.35
C LEU A 111 -11.86 6.78 19.19
N GLU A 112 -12.02 6.86 20.50
CA GLU A 112 -11.20 6.10 21.45
C GLU A 112 -11.75 4.68 21.55
N PHE A 113 -10.86 3.69 21.66
CA PHE A 113 -11.25 2.28 21.69
C PHE A 113 -10.64 1.58 22.90
N ASP A 114 -11.49 0.91 23.67
CA ASP A 114 -11.08 0.04 24.76
C ASP A 114 -10.80 -1.36 24.19
N SER A 115 -9.52 -1.69 24.01
CA SER A 115 -9.07 -2.99 23.48
C SER A 115 -9.44 -4.18 24.38
N ALA A 116 -9.58 -3.97 25.70
CA ALA A 116 -9.98 -5.02 26.62
C ALA A 116 -11.49 -5.31 26.46
N ALA A 117 -12.32 -4.26 26.42
CA ALA A 117 -13.76 -4.39 26.20
C ALA A 117 -14.14 -4.62 24.72
N LEU A 118 -13.20 -4.42 23.79
CA LEU A 118 -13.37 -4.43 22.33
C LEU A 118 -14.46 -3.47 21.83
N ARG A 119 -14.59 -2.28 22.43
CA ARG A 119 -15.63 -1.32 22.04
C ARG A 119 -15.16 0.12 22.09
N PRO A 120 -15.81 1.04 21.35
CA PRO A 120 -15.61 2.46 21.53
C PRO A 120 -15.88 2.90 22.98
N SER A 121 -14.99 3.72 23.52
CA SER A 121 -15.06 4.25 24.89
C SER A 121 -15.21 5.77 24.93
N GLY A 122 -14.90 6.46 23.84
CA GLY A 122 -14.85 7.92 23.76
C GLY A 122 -14.77 8.42 22.32
N VAL A 123 -14.82 9.74 22.15
CA VAL A 123 -14.51 10.43 20.90
C VAL A 123 -13.17 11.13 21.07
N LYS A 124 -12.20 10.75 20.25
CA LYS A 124 -10.87 11.35 20.23
C LYS A 124 -10.87 12.68 19.47
N LYS A 125 -11.58 12.72 18.33
CA LYS A 125 -11.65 13.92 17.48
C LYS A 125 -12.94 13.94 16.66
N VAL A 126 -13.62 15.08 16.63
CA VAL A 126 -14.64 15.37 15.61
C VAL A 126 -13.90 15.91 14.38
N LEU A 127 -14.02 15.23 13.24
CA LEU A 127 -13.32 15.63 12.01
C LEU A 127 -13.99 16.86 11.41
N ALA A 128 -13.18 17.77 10.85
CA ALA A 128 -13.65 19.03 10.30
C ALA A 128 -13.92 18.92 8.79
N TYR A 129 -15.12 19.33 8.36
CA TYR A 129 -15.45 19.47 6.94
C TYR A 129 -14.53 20.50 6.26
N GLY A 130 -14.11 20.23 5.02
CA GLY A 130 -13.20 21.06 4.24
C GLY A 130 -11.73 20.98 4.66
N VAL A 131 -11.43 20.30 5.78
CA VAL A 131 -10.07 20.11 6.30
C VAL A 131 -9.69 18.63 6.34
N ASP A 132 -10.56 17.80 6.90
CA ASP A 132 -10.33 16.36 7.06
C ASP A 132 -11.16 15.54 6.06
N PHE A 133 -12.35 16.03 5.65
CA PHE A 133 -13.19 15.40 4.62
C PHE A 133 -14.07 16.41 3.89
N VAL A 134 -14.59 16.04 2.73
CA VAL A 134 -15.69 16.72 2.01
C VAL A 134 -16.80 15.72 1.69
N VAL A 135 -17.96 16.21 1.28
CA VAL A 135 -19.08 15.35 0.83
C VAL A 135 -19.33 15.59 -0.64
N ALA A 136 -19.33 14.52 -1.43
CA ALA A 136 -19.63 14.54 -2.86
C ALA A 136 -20.84 13.65 -3.16
N GLU A 137 -21.73 14.13 -4.01
CA GLU A 137 -22.86 13.34 -4.53
C GLU A 137 -22.44 12.63 -5.82
N SER A 138 -22.76 11.34 -5.93
CA SER A 138 -22.65 10.61 -7.19
C SER A 138 -23.69 9.49 -7.25
N ALA A 139 -24.44 9.43 -8.36
CA ALA A 139 -25.47 8.42 -8.62
C ALA A 139 -26.47 8.22 -7.47
N GLY A 140 -26.94 9.31 -6.85
CA GLY A 140 -27.90 9.28 -5.74
C GLY A 140 -27.29 8.88 -4.39
N LYS A 141 -25.96 8.78 -4.29
CA LYS A 141 -25.23 8.43 -3.08
C LYS A 141 -24.42 9.61 -2.57
N LEU A 142 -24.27 9.69 -1.24
CA LEU A 142 -23.37 10.67 -0.59
C LEU A 142 -22.07 9.98 -0.24
N ASN A 143 -20.95 10.57 -0.64
CA ASN A 143 -19.62 10.03 -0.42
C ASN A 143 -18.85 11.02 0.46
N LEU A 144 -18.56 10.63 1.70
CA LEU A 144 -17.65 11.37 2.57
C LEU A 144 -16.23 11.03 2.10
N VAL A 145 -15.60 11.95 1.37
CA VAL A 145 -14.27 11.79 0.76
C VAL A 145 -13.22 12.32 1.73
N PRO A 146 -12.33 11.47 2.27
CA PRO A 146 -11.23 11.94 3.10
C PRO A 146 -10.29 12.86 2.32
N LEU A 147 -9.90 13.99 2.92
CA LEU A 147 -8.87 14.90 2.41
C LEU A 147 -7.48 14.58 2.99
N LYS A 148 -7.46 13.75 4.02
CA LYS A 148 -6.28 13.14 4.63
C LYS A 148 -6.59 11.65 4.82
N PRO A 149 -5.61 10.75 4.70
CA PRO A 149 -5.84 9.36 5.05
C PRO A 149 -6.27 9.27 6.51
N LEU A 150 -7.33 8.51 6.78
CA LEU A 150 -7.73 8.15 8.13
C LEU A 150 -6.57 7.42 8.82
N ASN A 151 -6.51 7.51 10.14
CA ASN A 151 -5.50 6.79 10.91
C ASN A 151 -5.68 5.26 10.71
N PRO A 152 -4.60 4.51 10.40
CA PRO A 152 -4.66 3.05 10.35
C PRO A 152 -4.91 2.47 11.74
N SER A 153 -5.37 1.23 11.79
CA SER A 153 -5.67 0.50 13.02
C SER A 153 -6.54 1.28 14.02
N SER A 154 -7.41 2.15 13.53
CA SER A 154 -8.21 3.09 14.33
C SER A 154 -9.70 2.88 14.08
N TYR A 155 -10.55 3.61 14.81
CA TYR A 155 -12.00 3.47 14.76
C TYR A 155 -12.67 4.80 14.49
N TYR A 156 -13.70 4.78 13.65
CA TYR A 156 -14.43 5.99 13.25
C TYR A 156 -15.93 5.77 13.35
N MET A 157 -16.68 6.83 13.65
CA MET A 157 -18.14 6.85 13.66
C MET A 157 -18.67 7.84 12.64
N ILE A 158 -19.70 7.42 11.91
CA ILE A 158 -20.48 8.23 11.00
C ILE A 158 -21.79 8.54 11.71
N VAL A 159 -22.20 9.80 11.71
CA VAL A 159 -23.52 10.21 12.22
C VAL A 159 -24.19 11.08 11.16
N ALA A 160 -25.43 10.75 10.79
CA ALA A 160 -26.29 11.62 10.01
C ALA A 160 -27.40 12.19 10.89
N THR A 161 -27.75 13.44 10.65
CA THR A 161 -28.78 14.15 11.41
C THR A 161 -29.98 14.51 10.55
N ASP A 162 -31.08 14.89 11.22
CA ASP A 162 -32.28 15.47 10.61
C ASP A 162 -32.04 16.79 9.83
N SER A 163 -30.83 17.36 9.91
CA SER A 163 -30.44 18.51 9.10
C SER A 163 -30.10 18.12 7.65
N LEU A 164 -29.88 16.83 7.37
CA LEU A 164 -29.71 16.32 6.01
C LEU A 164 -31.06 16.35 5.27
N LYS A 165 -31.09 16.94 4.07
CA LYS A 165 -32.33 17.19 3.32
C LYS A 165 -32.32 16.57 1.93
N ASP A 166 -33.50 16.21 1.45
CA ASP A 166 -33.72 15.80 0.07
C ASP A 166 -33.80 17.00 -0.89
N SER A 167 -33.91 16.71 -2.19
CA SER A 167 -34.00 17.69 -3.27
C SER A 167 -35.25 18.58 -3.20
N SER A 168 -36.25 18.20 -2.39
CA SER A 168 -37.45 18.99 -2.11
C SER A 168 -37.31 19.85 -0.86
N GLY A 169 -36.18 19.77 -0.15
CA GLY A 169 -35.90 20.51 1.08
C GLY A 169 -36.46 19.86 2.35
N ASN A 170 -36.97 18.63 2.27
CA ASN A 170 -37.48 17.92 3.44
C ASN A 170 -36.34 17.23 4.20
N PRO A 171 -36.33 17.28 5.54
CA PRO A 171 -35.46 16.47 6.37
C PRO A 171 -35.57 14.97 6.06
N LEU A 172 -34.43 14.29 5.97
CA LEU A 172 -34.38 12.83 5.96
C LEU A 172 -34.78 12.27 7.32
N ARG A 173 -35.39 11.08 7.31
CA ARG A 173 -35.78 10.35 8.52
C ARG A 173 -34.86 9.15 8.76
N ALA A 174 -34.87 8.68 10.00
CA ALA A 174 -34.32 7.37 10.32
C ALA A 174 -35.12 6.28 9.59
N GLY A 175 -34.44 5.27 9.07
CA GLY A 175 -35.11 4.05 8.59
C GLY A 175 -35.89 3.36 9.71
N SER A 176 -36.87 2.55 9.34
CA SER A 176 -37.74 1.82 10.27
C SER A 176 -36.92 0.93 11.21
N ASP A 177 -35.94 0.19 10.69
CA ASP A 177 -35.07 -0.67 11.50
C ASP A 177 -34.23 0.12 12.51
N TYR A 178 -33.58 1.22 12.10
CA TYR A 178 -32.85 2.08 13.02
C TYR A 178 -33.75 2.59 14.14
N SER A 179 -34.93 3.10 13.76
CA SER A 179 -35.92 3.64 14.69
C SER A 179 -36.42 2.59 15.68
N ASN A 180 -36.61 1.36 15.23
CA ASN A 180 -37.04 0.24 16.05
C ASN A 180 -35.97 -0.17 17.07
N TYR A 181 -34.71 -0.35 16.64
CA TYR A 181 -33.62 -0.72 17.54
C TYR A 181 -33.19 0.41 18.49
N LYS A 182 -33.39 1.67 18.08
CA LYS A 182 -33.22 2.84 18.92
C LYS A 182 -34.25 2.91 20.05
N SER A 183 -35.50 2.54 19.77
CA SER A 183 -36.61 2.65 20.72
C SER A 183 -36.86 1.39 21.55
N THR A 184 -36.42 0.21 21.07
CA THR A 184 -36.65 -1.08 21.72
C THR A 184 -35.38 -1.93 21.72
N THR A 185 -35.11 -2.62 22.84
CA THR A 185 -33.92 -3.49 22.98
C THR A 185 -34.04 -4.79 22.15
N GLY A 186 -35.16 -5.02 21.47
CA GLY A 186 -35.41 -6.25 20.74
C GLY A 186 -35.65 -7.49 21.63
N SER A 187 -35.99 -8.58 20.97
CA SER A 187 -36.47 -9.84 21.55
C SER A 187 -35.40 -10.92 21.65
N ASN A 188 -34.32 -10.82 20.87
CA ASN A 188 -33.22 -11.79 20.84
C ASN A 188 -31.85 -11.12 21.06
N ALA A 189 -30.82 -11.93 21.33
CA ALA A 189 -29.48 -11.44 21.65
C ALA A 189 -28.87 -10.55 20.54
N GLN A 190 -29.25 -10.77 19.29
CA GLN A 190 -28.76 -10.01 18.16
C GLN A 190 -29.34 -8.59 18.15
N GLU A 191 -30.65 -8.47 18.28
CA GLU A 191 -31.35 -7.19 18.35
C GLU A 191 -30.92 -6.39 19.60
N GLN A 192 -30.71 -7.07 20.73
CA GLN A 192 -30.16 -6.46 21.96
C GLN A 192 -28.76 -5.91 21.75
N THR A 193 -27.92 -6.63 20.99
CA THR A 193 -26.58 -6.15 20.64
C THR A 193 -26.66 -4.91 19.76
N ILE A 194 -27.51 -4.93 18.73
CA ILE A 194 -27.69 -3.79 17.83
C ILE A 194 -28.23 -2.56 18.59
N SER A 195 -29.27 -2.72 19.41
CA SER A 195 -29.82 -1.65 20.24
C SER A 195 -28.77 -1.06 21.19
N GLY A 196 -27.97 -1.93 21.82
CA GLY A 196 -26.85 -1.50 22.66
C GLY A 196 -25.76 -0.74 21.90
N LEU A 197 -25.47 -1.12 20.66
CA LEU A 197 -24.52 -0.41 19.79
C LEU A 197 -25.03 0.99 19.43
N ILE A 198 -26.31 1.12 19.04
CA ILE A 198 -26.93 2.41 18.72
C ILE A 198 -26.90 3.32 19.96
N ALA A 199 -27.32 2.82 21.12
CA ALA A 199 -27.31 3.59 22.36
C ALA A 199 -25.90 4.06 22.75
N LEU A 200 -24.88 3.22 22.56
CA LEU A 200 -23.48 3.58 22.77
C LEU A 200 -23.03 4.68 21.79
N GLN A 201 -23.27 4.50 20.50
CA GLN A 201 -22.88 5.45 19.44
C GLN A 201 -23.49 6.83 19.66
N GLU A 202 -24.82 6.90 19.88
CA GLU A 202 -25.51 8.16 20.13
C GLU A 202 -25.06 8.80 21.46
N GLY A 203 -24.81 7.99 22.48
CA GLY A 203 -24.27 8.47 23.76
C GLY A 203 -22.89 9.12 23.62
N LEU A 204 -21.99 8.48 22.87
CA LEU A 204 -20.66 9.02 22.56
C LEU A 204 -20.75 10.30 21.71
N PHE A 205 -21.63 10.32 20.71
CA PHE A 205 -21.87 11.49 19.89
C PHE A 205 -22.36 12.67 20.72
N LYS A 206 -23.38 12.46 21.56
CA LYS A 206 -23.92 13.48 22.47
C LYS A 206 -22.86 14.00 23.44
N ALA A 207 -22.04 13.11 24.01
CA ALA A 207 -20.98 13.52 24.91
C ALA A 207 -19.93 14.42 24.23
N ALA A 208 -19.64 14.16 22.95
CA ALA A 208 -18.63 14.89 22.19
C ALA A 208 -19.13 16.22 21.58
N THR A 209 -20.40 16.29 21.19
CA THR A 209 -20.95 17.44 20.44
C THR A 209 -21.98 18.25 21.22
N GLY A 210 -22.56 17.68 22.28
CA GLY A 210 -23.72 18.24 22.99
C GLY A 210 -25.05 18.05 22.25
N ILE A 211 -25.05 17.49 21.04
CA ILE A 211 -26.25 17.28 20.22
C ILE A 211 -27.03 16.07 20.75
N THR A 212 -28.33 16.26 20.95
CA THR A 212 -29.21 15.24 21.53
C THR A 212 -29.61 14.18 20.51
N SER A 213 -29.87 12.97 21.00
CA SER A 213 -30.22 11.80 20.18
C SER A 213 -31.43 11.99 19.26
N ASP A 214 -32.36 12.89 19.58
CA ASP A 214 -33.53 13.18 18.74
C ASP A 214 -33.17 13.76 17.36
N HIS A 215 -32.00 14.40 17.23
CA HIS A 215 -31.48 14.84 15.94
C HIS A 215 -30.81 13.72 15.13
N VAL A 216 -30.45 12.59 15.74
CA VAL A 216 -29.72 11.51 15.08
C VAL A 216 -30.68 10.61 14.31
N ILE A 217 -30.50 10.54 12.99
CA ILE A 217 -31.28 9.68 12.10
C ILE A 217 -30.52 8.40 11.68
N PHE A 218 -29.20 8.40 11.86
CA PHE A 218 -28.34 7.26 11.57
C PHE A 218 -27.01 7.40 12.32
N SER A 219 -26.53 6.30 12.89
CA SER A 219 -25.17 6.18 13.43
C SER A 219 -24.59 4.80 13.16
N ASP A 220 -23.33 4.74 12.76
CA ASP A 220 -22.58 3.49 12.70
C ASP A 220 -21.09 3.77 12.92
N TRP A 221 -20.32 2.78 13.35
CA TRP A 221 -18.86 2.91 13.48
C TRP A 221 -18.15 1.79 12.75
N PHE A 222 -16.87 1.96 12.44
CA PHE A 222 -16.08 0.96 11.75
C PHE A 222 -14.60 1.05 12.14
N GLY A 223 -13.88 -0.05 12.00
CA GLY A 223 -12.42 -0.08 12.12
C GLY A 223 -11.75 0.15 10.77
N THR A 224 -10.66 0.91 10.73
CA THR A 224 -9.81 1.07 9.55
C THR A 224 -8.78 -0.04 9.46
N GLN A 225 -8.32 -0.36 8.25
CA GLN A 225 -7.29 -1.36 8.00
C GLN A 225 -6.00 -1.08 8.77
N SER A 226 -5.23 -2.15 8.97
CA SER A 226 -3.86 -2.02 9.45
C SER A 226 -2.96 -1.25 8.49
N GLY A 227 -1.95 -0.60 9.06
CA GLY A 227 -0.97 0.17 8.31
C GLY A 227 0.24 -0.73 7.99
N ALA A 228 1.39 -0.35 8.54
CA ALA A 228 2.63 -1.08 8.34
C ALA A 228 2.77 -2.35 9.20
N ASP A 229 1.74 -2.76 9.95
CA ASP A 229 1.79 -3.84 10.95
C ASP A 229 2.42 -5.14 10.43
N VAL A 230 2.04 -5.56 9.21
CA VAL A 230 2.59 -6.74 8.54
C VAL A 230 4.09 -6.58 8.25
N LEU A 231 4.51 -5.41 7.74
CA LEU A 231 5.92 -5.13 7.43
C LEU A 231 6.77 -4.98 8.69
N VAL A 232 6.20 -4.42 9.77
CA VAL A 232 6.83 -4.38 11.09
C VAL A 232 7.00 -5.79 11.65
N ALA A 233 6.02 -6.67 11.47
CA ALA A 233 6.14 -8.08 11.85
C ALA A 233 7.21 -8.81 11.01
N VAL A 234 7.33 -8.55 9.70
CA VAL A 234 8.43 -9.06 8.85
C VAL A 234 9.79 -8.58 9.37
N LYS A 235 9.92 -7.30 9.76
CA LYS A 235 11.14 -6.77 10.39
C LYS A 235 11.44 -7.48 11.72
N GLY A 236 10.42 -7.71 12.56
CA GLY A 236 10.55 -8.45 13.82
C GLY A 236 10.92 -9.93 13.62
N ALA A 237 10.42 -10.55 12.56
CA ALA A 237 10.76 -11.91 12.15
C ALA A 237 12.23 -11.99 11.73
N ALA A 238 12.70 -11.06 10.91
CA ALA A 238 14.11 -10.93 10.53
C ALA A 238 15.02 -10.77 11.77
N ALA A 239 14.62 -9.92 12.73
CA ALA A 239 15.34 -9.78 13.99
C ALA A 239 15.36 -11.05 14.85
N SER A 240 14.33 -11.89 14.74
CA SER A 240 14.31 -13.20 15.39
C SER A 240 15.28 -14.19 14.73
N VAL A 241 15.43 -14.16 13.40
CA VAL A 241 16.45 -14.95 12.68
C VAL A 241 17.88 -14.58 13.11
N LEU A 242 18.15 -13.32 13.47
CA LEU A 242 19.46 -12.90 13.99
C LEU A 242 19.86 -13.60 15.29
N LYS A 243 18.90 -14.15 16.05
CA LYS A 243 19.19 -14.95 17.26
C LYS A 243 19.79 -16.31 16.91
N SER A 244 19.61 -16.79 15.67
CA SER A 244 20.23 -18.00 15.17
C SER A 244 21.69 -17.74 14.79
N PRO A 245 22.66 -18.50 15.33
CA PRO A 245 24.09 -18.28 15.03
C PRO A 245 24.45 -18.51 13.56
N THR A 246 23.64 -19.29 12.84
CA THR A 246 23.80 -19.58 11.41
C THR A 246 22.86 -18.75 10.53
N LEU A 247 22.10 -17.81 11.11
CA LEU A 247 21.04 -17.07 10.42
C LEU A 247 20.04 -18.01 9.73
N ASP A 248 19.67 -19.08 10.43
CA ASP A 248 18.73 -20.07 9.92
C ASP A 248 17.29 -19.58 10.08
N ALA A 249 16.57 -19.38 8.98
CA ALA A 249 15.17 -18.96 9.00
C ALA A 249 14.24 -20.01 9.63
N ALA A 250 14.61 -21.29 9.56
CA ALA A 250 13.85 -22.37 10.20
C ALA A 250 13.86 -22.27 11.74
N ALA A 251 14.76 -21.48 12.34
CA ALA A 251 14.71 -21.20 13.77
C ALA A 251 13.44 -20.44 14.21
N LEU A 252 12.81 -19.70 13.28
CA LEU A 252 11.52 -19.05 13.50
C LEU A 252 10.39 -19.83 12.84
N TRP A 253 10.47 -20.02 11.51
CA TRP A 253 9.36 -20.60 10.74
C TRP A 253 9.23 -22.11 10.87
N LYS A 254 10.19 -22.79 11.52
CA LYS A 254 10.30 -24.26 11.64
C LYS A 254 10.61 -24.97 10.32
N GLN A 255 9.91 -24.61 9.24
CA GLN A 255 10.16 -25.04 7.87
C GLN A 255 9.60 -24.03 6.86
N ASP A 256 10.00 -24.15 5.59
CA ASP A 256 9.36 -23.45 4.47
C ASP A 256 8.23 -24.29 3.83
N ALA A 257 7.56 -23.76 2.80
CA ALA A 257 6.48 -24.46 2.11
C ALA A 257 6.95 -25.68 1.29
N LEU A 258 8.26 -25.80 1.04
CA LEU A 258 8.88 -26.96 0.40
C LEU A 258 9.24 -28.06 1.41
N GLY A 259 9.04 -27.83 2.71
CA GLY A 259 9.35 -28.78 3.79
C GLY A 259 10.82 -28.75 4.24
N ASN A 260 11.59 -27.74 3.84
CA ASN A 260 12.97 -27.59 4.29
C ASN A 260 13.01 -27.11 5.75
N THR A 261 13.63 -27.90 6.62
CA THR A 261 13.76 -27.62 8.06
C THR A 261 15.09 -26.97 8.44
N SER A 262 15.93 -26.61 7.47
CA SER A 262 17.16 -25.83 7.67
C SER A 262 17.42 -24.90 6.49
N LEU A 263 17.52 -23.61 6.79
CA LEU A 263 17.60 -22.48 5.85
C LEU A 263 18.71 -21.49 6.27
N PRO A 264 19.98 -21.94 6.38
CA PRO A 264 21.07 -21.13 6.92
C PRO A 264 21.54 -20.03 5.96
N GLY A 265 22.11 -18.99 6.56
CA GLY A 265 22.65 -17.84 5.84
C GLY A 265 21.57 -16.93 5.28
N THR A 266 20.35 -16.95 5.82
CA THR A 266 19.32 -15.96 5.48
C THR A 266 19.85 -14.55 5.81
N TYR A 267 19.58 -13.58 4.94
CA TYR A 267 20.10 -12.21 4.98
C TYR A 267 21.63 -12.09 4.81
N THR A 268 22.29 -13.04 4.16
CA THR A 268 23.71 -12.90 3.80
C THR A 268 23.89 -12.41 2.36
N LEU A 269 24.90 -11.55 2.16
CA LEU A 269 25.40 -11.18 0.84
C LEU A 269 26.51 -12.15 0.41
N ALA A 270 26.54 -12.48 -0.88
CA ALA A 270 27.64 -13.19 -1.51
C ALA A 270 28.04 -12.47 -2.80
N VAL A 271 29.32 -12.10 -2.93
CA VAL A 271 29.89 -11.54 -4.17
C VAL A 271 30.59 -12.66 -4.90
N SER A 272 30.19 -12.94 -6.14
CA SER A 272 30.72 -14.02 -6.97
C SER A 272 31.80 -13.56 -7.95
N GLY A 273 31.88 -12.27 -8.26
CA GLY A 273 32.90 -11.70 -9.14
C GLY A 273 32.76 -10.19 -9.29
N GLY A 274 33.69 -9.57 -10.02
CA GLY A 274 33.63 -8.16 -10.36
C GLY A 274 34.31 -7.89 -11.70
N ASN A 275 33.66 -7.09 -12.54
CA ASN A 275 34.12 -6.74 -13.87
C ASN A 275 34.19 -5.20 -14.03
N PRO A 276 35.06 -4.66 -14.91
CA PRO A 276 35.05 -3.24 -15.24
C PRO A 276 33.67 -2.77 -15.73
N PHE A 277 33.27 -1.55 -15.38
CA PHE A 277 31.92 -1.01 -15.64
C PHE A 277 31.44 -1.20 -17.08
N LEU A 278 32.21 -0.74 -18.08
CA LEU A 278 31.79 -0.84 -19.49
C LEU A 278 31.79 -2.28 -20.01
N THR A 279 32.64 -3.15 -19.45
CA THR A 279 32.67 -4.58 -19.81
C THR A 279 31.45 -5.30 -19.26
N GLN A 280 31.06 -5.03 -18.01
CA GLN A 280 29.87 -5.63 -17.43
C GLN A 280 28.60 -5.09 -18.08
N LEU A 281 28.55 -3.79 -18.42
CA LEU A 281 27.44 -3.18 -19.15
C LEU A 281 27.12 -3.94 -20.45
N ASP A 282 28.14 -4.22 -21.26
CA ASP A 282 27.97 -4.95 -22.52
C ASP A 282 27.41 -6.38 -22.30
N ALA A 283 27.80 -7.00 -21.19
CA ALA A 283 27.39 -8.34 -20.79
C ALA A 283 26.01 -8.42 -20.12
N GLU A 284 25.35 -7.30 -19.81
CA GLU A 284 24.01 -7.31 -19.22
C GLU A 284 22.97 -7.84 -20.23
N SER A 285 22.25 -8.89 -19.83
CA SER A 285 21.30 -9.61 -20.70
C SER A 285 19.88 -9.08 -20.64
N PHE A 286 19.47 -8.50 -19.50
CA PHE A 286 18.14 -7.95 -19.29
C PHE A 286 18.02 -6.47 -19.67
N LEU A 287 19.15 -5.81 -19.96
CA LEU A 287 19.17 -4.43 -20.41
C LEU A 287 19.08 -4.39 -21.96
N PRO A 288 18.09 -3.68 -22.54
CA PRO A 288 17.95 -3.59 -24.00
C PRO A 288 19.22 -3.05 -24.68
N GLN A 289 19.55 -3.56 -25.87
CA GLN A 289 20.78 -3.17 -26.58
C GLN A 289 20.86 -1.66 -26.83
N GLU A 290 19.75 -1.04 -27.21
CA GLU A 290 19.68 0.42 -27.41
C GLU A 290 20.07 1.20 -26.14
N GLN A 291 19.63 0.75 -24.97
CA GLN A 291 19.99 1.36 -23.70
C GLN A 291 21.47 1.13 -23.36
N LYS A 292 22.00 -0.06 -23.66
CA LYS A 292 23.44 -0.34 -23.52
C LYS A 292 24.28 0.59 -24.39
N ASP A 293 23.91 0.76 -25.65
CA ASP A 293 24.61 1.63 -26.58
C ASP A 293 24.56 3.09 -26.14
N ALA A 294 23.40 3.57 -25.68
CA ALA A 294 23.23 4.92 -25.14
C ALA A 294 24.10 5.16 -23.88
N LEU A 295 24.13 4.21 -22.95
CA LEU A 295 24.95 4.29 -21.74
C LEU A 295 26.45 4.21 -22.06
N ALA A 296 26.84 3.33 -23.00
CA ALA A 296 28.22 3.22 -23.46
C ALA A 296 28.68 4.51 -24.13
N ALA A 297 27.82 5.19 -24.89
CA ALA A 297 28.11 6.51 -25.45
C ALA A 297 28.21 7.59 -24.36
N ALA A 298 27.32 7.58 -23.37
CA ALA A 298 27.30 8.56 -22.28
C ALA A 298 28.53 8.48 -21.35
N PHE A 299 29.17 7.30 -21.25
CA PHE A 299 30.32 7.06 -20.36
C PHE A 299 31.60 6.65 -21.11
N GLY A 300 31.58 6.67 -22.44
CA GLY A 300 32.70 6.29 -23.31
C GLY A 300 33.83 7.32 -23.35
N THR A 301 34.88 7.02 -24.11
CA THR A 301 36.09 7.86 -24.22
C THR A 301 35.75 9.31 -24.58
N GLY A 302 36.30 10.26 -23.81
CA GLY A 302 36.10 11.69 -24.03
C GLY A 302 34.93 12.32 -23.28
N THR A 303 34.13 11.54 -22.56
CA THR A 303 33.04 12.04 -21.71
C THR A 303 33.52 12.40 -20.30
N PRO A 304 32.84 13.33 -19.57
CA PRO A 304 33.28 13.77 -18.24
C PRO A 304 33.42 12.67 -17.19
N LEU A 305 32.59 11.61 -17.27
CA LEU A 305 32.58 10.50 -16.31
C LEU A 305 33.41 9.30 -16.78
N ASN A 306 34.06 9.35 -17.94
CA ASN A 306 34.82 8.21 -18.46
C ASN A 306 35.95 7.74 -17.53
N GLY A 307 36.68 8.68 -16.92
CA GLY A 307 37.74 8.34 -15.96
C GLY A 307 37.19 7.57 -14.76
N LEU A 308 36.02 7.97 -14.25
CA LEU A 308 35.35 7.26 -13.17
C LEU A 308 34.80 5.90 -13.62
N ALA A 309 34.27 5.81 -14.85
CA ALA A 309 33.82 4.54 -15.43
C ALA A 309 34.96 3.52 -15.53
N GLN A 310 36.17 3.95 -15.92
CA GLN A 310 37.35 3.09 -16.00
C GLN A 310 37.82 2.59 -14.62
N MET A 311 37.57 3.34 -13.55
CA MET A 311 37.90 2.96 -12.18
C MET A 311 36.79 2.13 -11.50
N THR A 312 35.56 2.17 -12.02
CA THR A 312 34.41 1.54 -11.39
C THR A 312 34.34 0.06 -11.72
N THR A 313 34.23 -0.76 -10.68
CA THR A 313 33.94 -2.19 -10.77
C THR A 313 32.46 -2.42 -10.53
N VAL A 314 31.85 -3.27 -11.35
CA VAL A 314 30.51 -3.81 -11.13
C VAL A 314 30.67 -5.23 -10.60
N TYR A 315 30.33 -5.40 -9.33
CA TYR A 315 30.33 -6.69 -8.66
C TYR A 315 29.00 -7.40 -8.89
N THR A 316 29.09 -8.67 -9.26
CA THR A 316 27.95 -9.58 -9.37
C THR A 316 27.86 -10.42 -8.11
N GLY A 317 26.65 -10.65 -7.63
CA GLY A 317 26.43 -11.41 -6.41
C GLY A 317 24.97 -11.73 -6.16
N THR A 318 24.69 -12.26 -4.98
CA THR A 318 23.33 -12.53 -4.51
C THR A 318 23.15 -12.08 -3.07
N VAL A 319 21.89 -11.88 -2.69
CA VAL A 319 21.44 -11.73 -1.30
C VAL A 319 20.41 -12.81 -1.01
N LYS A 320 20.56 -13.54 0.12
CA LYS A 320 19.57 -14.53 0.53
C LYS A 320 18.40 -13.87 1.26
N LEU A 321 17.19 -13.95 0.72
CA LEU A 321 16.01 -13.27 1.24
C LEU A 321 14.82 -14.23 1.41
N PRO A 322 14.03 -14.11 2.49
CA PRO A 322 12.74 -14.78 2.58
C PRO A 322 11.79 -14.37 1.46
N TYR A 323 11.10 -15.33 0.88
CA TYR A 323 10.05 -15.14 -0.11
C TYR A 323 8.74 -15.64 0.47
N PHE A 324 7.70 -14.82 0.37
CA PHE A 324 6.37 -15.10 0.93
C PHE A 324 5.28 -15.17 -0.14
N LEU A 325 5.59 -14.71 -1.36
CA LEU A 325 4.70 -14.89 -2.51
C LEU A 325 4.70 -16.37 -2.92
N SER A 326 3.56 -16.81 -3.45
CA SER A 326 3.47 -18.13 -4.04
C SER A 326 4.43 -18.28 -5.23
N SER A 327 5.06 -19.43 -5.37
CA SER A 327 5.97 -19.74 -6.47
C SER A 327 5.43 -20.88 -7.34
N PRO A 328 5.87 -21.02 -8.61
CA PRO A 328 5.50 -22.17 -9.42
C PRO A 328 5.93 -23.52 -8.79
N ALA A 329 6.99 -23.53 -7.98
CA ALA A 329 7.50 -24.74 -7.34
C ALA A 329 6.53 -25.30 -6.28
N THR A 330 5.85 -24.42 -5.55
CA THR A 330 4.90 -24.75 -4.48
C THR A 330 3.46 -24.82 -4.99
N ALA A 331 3.05 -23.90 -5.87
CA ALA A 331 1.70 -23.88 -6.46
C ALA A 331 1.51 -24.90 -7.60
N GLY A 332 2.62 -25.39 -8.17
CA GLY A 332 2.66 -26.33 -9.30
C GLY A 332 2.59 -25.68 -10.69
N SER A 333 2.27 -24.38 -10.79
CA SER A 333 2.37 -23.62 -12.05
C SER A 333 2.37 -22.11 -11.81
N TRP A 334 2.87 -21.35 -12.80
CA TRP A 334 2.79 -19.88 -12.80
C TRP A 334 1.33 -19.38 -12.76
N ASP A 335 0.44 -20.04 -13.50
CA ASP A 335 -0.98 -19.66 -13.53
C ASP A 335 -1.69 -19.81 -12.19
N LYS A 336 -1.21 -20.70 -11.31
CA LYS A 336 -1.72 -20.82 -9.94
C LYS A 336 -1.01 -19.87 -8.99
N ALA A 337 0.31 -19.75 -9.11
CA ALA A 337 1.11 -18.88 -8.26
C ALA A 337 0.61 -17.43 -8.29
N ARG A 338 0.28 -16.92 -9.49
CA ARG A 338 -0.22 -15.55 -9.68
C ARG A 338 -1.65 -15.30 -9.17
N THR A 339 -2.32 -16.29 -8.59
CA THR A 339 -3.67 -16.14 -8.01
C THR A 339 -3.70 -16.32 -6.50
N GLN A 340 -2.56 -16.64 -5.89
CA GLN A 340 -2.45 -16.93 -4.46
C GLN A 340 -1.76 -15.77 -3.74
N SER A 341 -2.48 -15.13 -2.83
CA SER A 341 -1.95 -14.09 -1.95
C SER A 341 -1.08 -14.68 -0.84
N TRP A 342 -0.39 -13.80 -0.11
CA TRP A 342 0.25 -14.17 1.15
C TRP A 342 -0.78 -14.76 2.12
N HIS A 343 -0.35 -15.77 2.87
CA HIS A 343 -1.07 -16.34 4.00
C HIS A 343 -0.28 -16.08 5.28
N GLY A 344 -0.99 -15.98 6.39
CA GLY A 344 -0.39 -15.83 7.70
C GLY A 344 0.21 -17.14 8.20
N ALA A 345 1.22 -17.04 9.06
CA ALA A 345 1.94 -18.16 9.61
C ALA A 345 1.30 -18.71 10.90
N ILE A 346 0.41 -17.94 11.53
CA ILE A 346 -0.23 -18.25 12.82
C ILE A 346 -1.76 -18.14 12.68
N PRO A 347 -2.58 -18.75 13.55
CA PRO A 347 -4.02 -18.47 13.56
C PRO A 347 -4.33 -17.03 13.99
N SER A 348 -5.46 -16.48 13.54
CA SER A 348 -5.88 -15.12 13.89
C SER A 348 -5.90 -14.85 15.41
N LEU A 349 -5.15 -13.83 15.81
CA LEU A 349 -5.12 -13.28 17.17
C LEU A 349 -6.49 -12.74 17.59
N TYR A 350 -7.31 -12.27 16.65
CA TYR A 350 -8.69 -11.84 16.92
C TYR A 350 -9.56 -13.01 17.35
N ALA A 351 -9.46 -14.14 16.63
CA ALA A 351 -10.20 -15.35 16.94
C ALA A 351 -9.74 -15.97 18.25
N ILE A 352 -8.43 -15.99 18.50
CA ILE A 352 -7.84 -16.44 19.77
C ILE A 352 -8.35 -15.57 20.92
N ALA A 353 -8.34 -14.24 20.80
CA ALA A 353 -8.84 -13.35 21.85
C ALA A 353 -10.33 -13.60 22.16
N ASN A 354 -11.15 -13.86 21.13
CA ASN A 354 -12.56 -14.20 21.32
C ASN A 354 -12.73 -15.57 22.00
N ALA A 355 -11.95 -16.58 21.61
CA ALA A 355 -11.98 -17.91 22.22
C ALA A 355 -11.55 -17.87 23.69
N LEU A 356 -10.51 -17.10 24.03
CA LEU A 356 -10.07 -16.88 25.41
C LEU A 356 -11.17 -16.21 26.25
N LYS A 357 -11.85 -15.19 25.71
CA LYS A 357 -12.99 -14.55 26.38
C LYS A 357 -14.17 -15.49 26.57
N ALA A 358 -14.41 -16.38 25.60
CA ALA A 358 -15.44 -17.41 25.68
C ALA A 358 -15.05 -18.60 26.55
N GLN A 359 -13.80 -18.66 27.05
CA GLN A 359 -13.24 -19.80 27.79
C GLN A 359 -13.33 -21.11 27.00
N ASP A 360 -13.03 -21.05 25.70
CA ASP A 360 -13.01 -22.22 24.82
C ASP A 360 -11.88 -23.18 25.19
N ALA A 361 -12.25 -24.35 25.72
CA ALA A 361 -11.29 -25.34 26.21
C ALA A 361 -10.45 -25.98 25.10
N GLU A 362 -10.96 -26.10 23.87
CA GLU A 362 -10.22 -26.70 22.74
C GLU A 362 -9.10 -25.76 22.28
N VAL A 363 -9.42 -24.47 22.14
CA VAL A 363 -8.42 -23.44 21.80
C VAL A 363 -7.39 -23.30 22.91
N ILE A 364 -7.82 -23.20 24.18
CA ILE A 364 -6.90 -23.10 25.33
C ILE A 364 -5.96 -24.32 25.38
N GLY A 365 -6.48 -25.53 25.18
CA GLY A 365 -5.68 -26.76 25.12
C GLY A 365 -4.66 -26.73 23.98
N GLY A 366 -5.06 -26.25 22.79
CA GLY A 366 -4.17 -26.09 21.64
C GLY A 366 -3.04 -25.09 21.87
N LEU A 367 -3.33 -23.94 22.50
CA LEU A 367 -2.32 -22.94 22.87
C LEU A 367 -1.27 -23.54 23.83
N VAL A 368 -1.72 -24.18 24.90
CA VAL A 368 -0.82 -24.83 25.88
C VAL A 368 0.01 -25.92 25.20
N GLY A 369 -0.59 -26.72 24.31
CA GLY A 369 0.10 -27.74 23.53
C GLY A 369 1.20 -27.18 22.62
N ALA A 370 1.04 -25.95 22.13
CA ALA A 370 2.04 -25.21 21.36
C ALA A 370 3.11 -24.51 22.24
N GLY A 371 3.01 -24.60 23.57
CA GLY A 371 3.91 -23.90 24.50
C GLY A 371 3.59 -22.41 24.65
N VAL A 372 2.38 -21.99 24.28
CA VAL A 372 1.87 -20.63 24.47
C VAL A 372 1.20 -20.52 25.84
N ASP A 373 1.48 -19.44 26.56
CA ASP A 373 0.73 -19.07 27.77
C ASP A 373 -0.56 -18.32 27.38
N PRO A 374 -1.76 -18.91 27.60
CA PRO A 374 -3.02 -18.30 27.18
C PRO A 374 -3.33 -16.97 27.90
N ALA A 375 -2.92 -16.83 29.16
CA ALA A 375 -3.19 -15.62 29.94
C ALA A 375 -2.29 -14.47 29.48
N LEU A 376 -0.99 -14.76 29.32
CA LEU A 376 -0.03 -13.80 28.78
C LEU A 376 -0.41 -13.39 27.35
N LEU A 377 -0.77 -14.34 26.48
CA LEU A 377 -1.17 -14.02 25.12
C LEU A 377 -2.41 -13.10 25.09
N GLY A 378 -3.40 -13.37 25.95
CA GLY A 378 -4.58 -12.51 26.10
C GLY A 378 -4.23 -11.09 26.55
N GLU A 379 -3.29 -10.93 27.47
CA GLU A 379 -2.76 -9.64 27.91
C GLU A 379 -2.03 -8.90 26.77
N LEU A 380 -1.14 -9.60 26.06
CA LEU A 380 -0.35 -9.05 24.96
C LEU A 380 -1.21 -8.64 23.76
N ILE A 381 -2.27 -9.37 23.43
CA ILE A 381 -3.21 -8.98 22.36
C ILE A 381 -3.95 -7.68 22.73
N ALA A 382 -4.21 -7.45 24.02
CA ALA A 382 -4.90 -6.25 24.49
C ALA A 382 -3.97 -5.03 24.64
N ASP A 383 -2.65 -5.23 24.67
CA ASP A 383 -1.65 -4.18 24.89
C ASP A 383 -0.81 -3.90 23.63
N PRO A 384 -1.18 -2.88 22.83
CA PRO A 384 -0.44 -2.54 21.62
C PRO A 384 0.96 -1.97 21.89
N SER A 385 1.35 -1.69 23.14
CA SER A 385 2.72 -1.22 23.45
C SER A 385 3.73 -2.37 23.51
N ARG A 386 3.28 -3.62 23.64
CA ARG A 386 4.11 -4.82 23.84
C ARG A 386 4.22 -5.70 22.59
N GLN A 387 4.21 -5.10 21.41
CA GLN A 387 4.21 -5.82 20.11
C GLN A 387 5.37 -6.82 19.94
N ALA A 388 6.57 -6.50 20.44
CA ALA A 388 7.71 -7.40 20.33
C ALA A 388 7.51 -8.68 21.17
N GLU A 389 6.90 -8.56 22.35
CA GLU A 389 6.53 -9.69 23.20
C GLU A 389 5.37 -10.48 22.60
N LEU A 390 4.35 -9.78 22.06
CA LEU A 390 3.24 -10.40 21.34
C LEU A 390 3.75 -11.26 20.17
N LEU A 391 4.63 -10.72 19.33
CA LEU A 391 5.20 -11.46 18.20
C LEU A 391 6.01 -12.66 18.67
N ALA A 392 6.80 -12.52 19.74
CA ALA A 392 7.57 -13.62 20.30
C ALA A 392 6.66 -14.75 20.81
N GLU A 393 5.60 -14.42 21.55
CA GLU A 393 4.66 -15.42 22.07
C GLU A 393 3.82 -16.05 20.96
N ALA A 394 3.27 -15.23 20.06
CA ALA A 394 2.44 -15.68 18.95
C ALA A 394 3.23 -16.55 17.94
N SER A 395 4.53 -16.29 17.73
CA SER A 395 5.38 -17.07 16.83
C SER A 395 5.50 -18.55 17.19
N LYS A 396 5.23 -18.93 18.45
CA LYS A 396 5.18 -20.33 18.86
C LYS A 396 4.09 -21.12 18.12
N LEU A 397 3.03 -20.43 17.68
CA LEU A 397 1.92 -20.98 16.92
C LEU A 397 2.24 -21.22 15.44
N ILE A 398 3.44 -20.89 14.96
CA ILE A 398 3.79 -21.15 13.56
C ILE A 398 3.66 -22.64 13.25
N GLY A 399 2.89 -22.99 12.23
CA GLY A 399 2.61 -24.38 11.85
C GLY A 399 1.65 -25.12 12.80
N VAL A 400 0.95 -24.42 13.69
CA VAL A 400 -0.08 -24.98 14.58
C VAL A 400 -1.46 -24.65 14.05
N THR A 401 -2.29 -25.66 13.80
CA THR A 401 -3.71 -25.50 13.53
C THR A 401 -4.49 -25.55 14.83
N LEU A 402 -5.03 -24.41 15.28
CA LEU A 402 -5.98 -24.37 16.38
C LEU A 402 -7.39 -24.71 15.89
N THR A 403 -8.17 -25.39 16.72
CA THR A 403 -9.54 -25.79 16.41
C THR A 403 -10.52 -25.38 17.51
N SER A 404 -11.78 -25.15 17.12
CA SER A 404 -12.90 -24.84 18.02
C SER A 404 -14.14 -25.59 17.53
N GLY A 405 -14.65 -26.51 18.34
CA GLY A 405 -15.71 -27.43 17.94
C GLY A 405 -15.28 -28.38 16.81
N GLY A 406 -14.00 -28.78 16.79
CA GLY A 406 -13.44 -29.67 15.77
C GLY A 406 -13.25 -29.05 14.37
N LYS A 407 -13.38 -27.72 14.24
CA LYS A 407 -13.13 -26.99 12.98
C LYS A 407 -11.93 -26.05 13.15
N PRO A 408 -11.13 -25.79 12.09
CA PRO A 408 -10.08 -24.78 12.15
C PRO A 408 -10.62 -23.44 12.65
N LEU A 409 -9.90 -22.83 13.60
CA LEU A 409 -10.27 -21.55 14.21
C LEU A 409 -10.25 -20.40 13.19
N ASP A 410 -9.22 -20.41 12.34
CA ASP A 410 -8.99 -19.46 11.24
C ASP A 410 -8.62 -20.27 9.99
N PRO A 411 -9.60 -20.66 9.15
CA PRO A 411 -9.33 -21.47 7.95
C PRO A 411 -8.72 -20.67 6.81
N GLU A 412 -8.89 -19.34 6.79
CA GLU A 412 -8.46 -18.48 5.68
C GLU A 412 -7.03 -17.98 5.85
N MET A 413 -6.57 -17.81 7.10
CA MET A 413 -5.22 -17.35 7.43
C MET A 413 -4.87 -16.01 6.74
N ASN A 414 -5.83 -15.10 6.68
CA ASN A 414 -5.69 -13.80 6.01
C ASN A 414 -4.61 -12.93 6.69
N VAL A 415 -3.66 -12.41 5.92
CA VAL A 415 -2.62 -11.52 6.44
C VAL A 415 -3.16 -10.12 6.76
N GLY A 416 -2.91 -9.65 7.98
CA GLY A 416 -3.32 -8.33 8.49
C GLY A 416 -2.86 -8.17 9.95
N ARG A 417 -3.32 -7.16 10.69
CA ARG A 417 -2.95 -6.97 12.12
C ARG A 417 -3.30 -8.16 13.01
N PHE A 418 -4.32 -8.93 12.64
CA PHE A 418 -4.74 -10.11 13.41
C PHE A 418 -3.91 -11.35 13.08
N ASN A 419 -3.17 -11.33 11.98
CA ASN A 419 -2.24 -12.39 11.58
C ASN A 419 -1.08 -11.76 10.79
N PRO A 420 -0.20 -11.02 11.48
CA PRO A 420 0.70 -10.09 10.80
C PRO A 420 1.98 -10.76 10.26
N LEU A 421 2.28 -11.98 10.69
CA LEU A 421 3.46 -12.72 10.28
C LEU A 421 3.13 -13.56 9.03
N PRO A 422 3.70 -13.28 7.85
CA PRO A 422 3.48 -14.12 6.67
C PRO A 422 4.16 -15.49 6.80
N ALA A 423 3.53 -16.50 6.22
CA ALA A 423 4.08 -17.85 6.07
C ALA A 423 5.23 -17.84 5.06
N LEU A 424 6.35 -18.49 5.43
CA LEU A 424 7.54 -18.57 4.60
C LEU A 424 7.34 -19.56 3.44
N GLU A 425 7.41 -19.07 2.21
CA GLU A 425 7.33 -19.92 1.03
C GLU A 425 8.66 -20.63 0.80
N GLU A 426 9.74 -19.86 0.74
CA GLU A 426 11.11 -20.34 0.54
C GLU A 426 12.12 -19.22 0.87
N VAL A 427 13.43 -19.54 0.90
CA VAL A 427 14.50 -18.55 0.95
C VAL A 427 15.20 -18.50 -0.41
N GLN A 428 15.10 -17.36 -1.10
CA GLN A 428 15.65 -17.17 -2.44
C GLN A 428 17.03 -16.52 -2.40
N SER A 429 17.92 -16.92 -3.31
CA SER A 429 19.15 -16.17 -3.60
C SER A 429 18.86 -15.14 -4.68
N VAL A 430 18.60 -13.90 -4.26
CA VAL A 430 18.20 -12.80 -5.14
C VAL A 430 19.44 -12.18 -5.80
N PRO A 431 19.51 -12.12 -7.14
CA PRO A 431 20.63 -11.49 -7.85
C PRO A 431 20.78 -10.01 -7.53
N MET A 432 22.02 -9.57 -7.40
CA MET A 432 22.40 -8.22 -7.00
C MET A 432 23.55 -7.69 -7.89
N ARG A 433 23.61 -6.36 -8.05
CA ARG A 433 24.80 -5.66 -8.51
C ARG A 433 25.30 -4.70 -7.43
N ILE A 434 26.63 -4.53 -7.33
CA ILE A 434 27.26 -3.47 -6.54
C ILE A 434 28.19 -2.67 -7.46
N PHE A 435 28.00 -1.37 -7.55
CA PHE A 435 28.85 -0.45 -8.30
C PHE A 435 29.78 0.25 -7.31
N ALA A 436 31.09 0.14 -7.49
CA ALA A 436 32.05 0.84 -6.63
C ALA A 436 33.38 1.13 -7.36
N ALA A 437 33.90 2.34 -7.17
CA ALA A 437 35.23 2.72 -7.65
C ALA A 437 36.35 2.38 -6.66
N ALA A 438 36.04 2.39 -5.35
CA ALA A 438 36.96 1.95 -4.31
C ALA A 438 36.77 0.45 -4.01
N PRO A 439 37.79 -0.25 -3.48
CA PRO A 439 37.62 -1.61 -2.96
C PRO A 439 36.48 -1.67 -1.94
N LEU A 440 35.68 -2.75 -1.95
CA LEU A 440 34.50 -2.87 -1.08
C LEU A 440 34.81 -2.64 0.41
N ALA A 441 35.97 -3.06 0.90
CA ALA A 441 36.40 -2.86 2.30
C ALA A 441 36.60 -1.37 2.69
N ASN A 442 36.76 -0.48 1.71
CA ASN A 442 37.02 0.95 1.91
C ASN A 442 35.76 1.82 1.72
N ILE A 443 34.61 1.22 1.44
CA ILE A 443 33.35 1.94 1.27
C ILE A 443 32.95 2.62 2.58
N THR A 444 32.56 3.89 2.48
CA THR A 444 32.07 4.68 3.62
C THR A 444 30.55 4.82 3.59
N ASP A 445 29.96 4.80 2.39
CA ASP A 445 28.55 5.05 2.16
C ASP A 445 28.00 4.06 1.14
N VAL A 446 26.82 3.50 1.39
CA VAL A 446 26.06 2.68 0.45
C VAL A 446 24.77 3.40 0.09
N ILE A 447 24.46 3.49 -1.20
CA ILE A 447 23.13 3.86 -1.69
C ILE A 447 22.45 2.59 -2.16
N ILE A 448 21.38 2.18 -1.47
CA ILE A 448 20.48 1.14 -1.98
C ILE A 448 19.55 1.81 -2.98
N TYR A 449 19.66 1.41 -4.26
CA TYR A 449 18.81 1.90 -5.33
C TYR A 449 17.72 0.87 -5.66
N GLN A 450 16.48 1.34 -5.88
CA GLN A 450 15.38 0.52 -6.36
C GLN A 450 14.77 1.11 -7.64
N HIS A 451 14.69 0.27 -8.68
CA HIS A 451 14.19 0.64 -10.00
C HIS A 451 12.65 0.78 -10.05
N GLY A 452 12.13 1.40 -11.11
CA GLY A 452 10.69 1.59 -11.34
C GLY A 452 9.95 0.33 -11.80
N VAL A 453 8.64 0.43 -11.99
CA VAL A 453 7.85 -0.67 -12.58
C VAL A 453 8.30 -0.91 -14.02
N THR A 454 8.16 -2.15 -14.50
CA THR A 454 8.53 -2.57 -15.87
C THR A 454 10.01 -2.41 -16.24
N SER A 455 10.85 -2.10 -15.25
CA SER A 455 12.28 -1.85 -15.37
C SER A 455 13.10 -2.99 -14.73
N VAL A 456 14.41 -2.85 -14.69
CA VAL A 456 15.37 -3.84 -14.19
C VAL A 456 16.47 -3.17 -13.38
N LYS A 457 17.14 -3.93 -12.51
CA LYS A 457 18.25 -3.46 -11.68
C LYS A 457 19.40 -2.85 -12.49
N GLU A 458 19.61 -3.29 -13.72
CA GLU A 458 20.63 -2.77 -14.63
C GLU A 458 20.37 -1.30 -15.03
N ASN A 459 19.18 -0.75 -14.80
CA ASN A 459 18.98 0.69 -15.01
C ASN A 459 19.80 1.55 -14.01
N ALA A 460 20.37 0.95 -12.96
CA ALA A 460 21.30 1.62 -12.05
C ALA A 460 22.57 2.16 -12.75
N TYR A 461 22.98 1.58 -13.89
CA TYR A 461 24.13 2.09 -14.67
C TYR A 461 23.97 3.57 -15.03
N ALA A 462 22.73 4.02 -15.23
CA ALA A 462 22.42 5.37 -15.66
C ALA A 462 22.72 6.46 -14.60
N LEU A 463 22.75 6.08 -13.31
CA LEU A 463 22.98 7.03 -12.21
C LEU A 463 24.19 6.70 -11.34
N ALA A 464 24.68 5.45 -11.37
CA ALA A 464 25.71 4.98 -10.43
C ALA A 464 26.97 5.84 -10.42
N LEU A 465 27.51 6.17 -11.61
CA LEU A 465 28.72 6.99 -11.71
C LEU A 465 28.51 8.41 -11.18
N GLY A 466 27.34 9.01 -11.41
CA GLY A 466 27.01 10.33 -10.88
C GLY A 466 27.00 10.35 -9.35
N GLN A 467 26.40 9.32 -8.73
CA GLN A 467 26.35 9.21 -7.28
C GLN A 467 27.73 8.90 -6.67
N ILE A 468 28.51 8.01 -7.29
CA ILE A 468 29.89 7.71 -6.86
C ILE A 468 30.77 8.97 -6.97
N GLY A 469 30.64 9.71 -8.07
CA GLY A 469 31.39 10.94 -8.31
C GLY A 469 31.04 12.05 -7.31
N ALA A 470 29.76 12.22 -6.97
CA ALA A 470 29.33 13.16 -5.94
C ALA A 470 29.92 12.81 -4.57
N GLY A 471 29.93 11.52 -4.21
CA GLY A 471 30.60 11.04 -3.00
C GLY A 471 32.10 11.35 -2.98
N ALA A 472 32.80 11.08 -4.08
CA ALA A 472 34.23 11.35 -4.20
C ALA A 472 34.56 12.85 -4.00
N GLN A 473 33.72 13.75 -4.52
CA GLN A 473 33.86 15.20 -4.30
C GLN A 473 33.69 15.59 -2.82
N ALA A 474 32.95 14.80 -2.04
CA ALA A 474 32.78 14.95 -0.59
C ALA A 474 33.74 14.09 0.23
N SER A 475 34.81 13.54 -0.38
CA SER A 475 35.78 12.65 0.29
C SER A 475 35.16 11.37 0.86
N LYS A 476 34.09 10.87 0.22
CA LYS A 476 33.40 9.62 0.54
C LYS A 476 33.65 8.56 -0.54
N ASN A 477 33.70 7.30 -0.11
CA ASN A 477 33.71 6.15 -1.01
C ASN A 477 32.31 5.56 -1.06
N VAL A 478 31.55 5.93 -2.09
CA VAL A 478 30.17 5.47 -2.28
C VAL A 478 30.13 4.16 -3.06
N ALA A 479 29.28 3.24 -2.64
CA ALA A 479 28.84 2.10 -3.45
C ALA A 479 27.33 2.17 -3.72
N VAL A 480 26.89 1.79 -4.93
CA VAL A 480 25.46 1.66 -5.25
C VAL A 480 25.10 0.18 -5.29
N VAL A 481 24.08 -0.22 -4.52
CA VAL A 481 23.62 -1.61 -4.41
C VAL A 481 22.20 -1.71 -4.95
N VAL A 482 21.93 -2.70 -5.81
CA VAL A 482 20.63 -2.83 -6.49
C VAL A 482 20.22 -4.30 -6.65
N ILE A 483 18.91 -4.55 -6.50
CA ILE A 483 18.24 -5.83 -6.77
C ILE A 483 17.00 -5.60 -7.64
N ASP A 484 16.52 -6.65 -8.30
CA ASP A 484 15.23 -6.61 -9.01
C ASP A 484 14.06 -6.70 -8.02
N HIS A 485 12.98 -5.96 -8.31
CA HIS A 485 11.66 -6.23 -7.71
C HIS A 485 11.24 -7.70 -7.96
N PRO A 486 10.34 -8.29 -7.15
CA PRO A 486 9.73 -9.56 -7.51
C PRO A 486 9.10 -9.45 -8.89
N LEU A 487 9.13 -10.55 -9.65
CA LEU A 487 8.56 -10.62 -11.00
C LEU A 487 9.18 -9.64 -12.01
N HIS A 488 10.35 -9.08 -11.76
CA HIS A 488 11.10 -8.23 -12.69
C HIS A 488 12.46 -8.87 -13.01
N GLY A 489 13.03 -8.47 -14.15
CA GLY A 489 14.39 -8.85 -14.57
C GLY A 489 14.70 -10.34 -14.42
N GLU A 490 15.89 -10.63 -13.88
CA GLU A 490 16.36 -11.99 -13.62
C GLU A 490 15.44 -12.74 -12.66
N ARG A 491 14.80 -12.02 -11.72
CA ARG A 491 14.00 -12.63 -10.67
C ARG A 491 12.66 -13.15 -11.16
N GLY A 492 11.99 -12.41 -12.05
CA GLY A 492 10.79 -12.91 -12.73
C GLY A 492 11.14 -14.11 -13.59
N PHE A 493 12.18 -13.99 -14.41
CA PHE A 493 12.57 -15.04 -15.34
C PHE A 493 12.95 -16.34 -14.61
N ALA A 494 13.67 -16.24 -13.48
CA ALA A 494 14.10 -17.40 -12.70
C ALA A 494 12.93 -18.27 -12.19
N LEU A 495 11.71 -17.72 -12.07
CA LEU A 495 10.55 -18.49 -11.61
C LEU A 495 10.06 -19.52 -12.64
N THR A 496 10.20 -19.22 -13.94
CA THR A 496 9.58 -20.03 -15.01
C THR A 496 10.50 -20.37 -16.18
N GLY A 497 11.63 -19.67 -16.31
CA GLY A 497 12.45 -19.69 -17.53
C GLY A 497 11.81 -18.97 -18.72
N SER A 498 10.78 -18.15 -18.50
CA SER A 498 10.04 -17.41 -19.53
C SER A 498 9.82 -15.95 -19.16
N MET A 499 9.77 -15.09 -20.19
CA MET A 499 9.39 -13.67 -20.07
C MET A 499 7.91 -13.46 -19.69
N ASP A 500 7.07 -14.50 -19.76
CA ASP A 500 5.65 -14.41 -19.37
C ASP A 500 5.46 -14.06 -17.88
N SER A 501 6.43 -14.44 -17.05
CA SER A 501 6.48 -14.12 -15.62
C SER A 501 7.24 -12.82 -15.31
N VAL A 502 7.81 -12.16 -16.33
CA VAL A 502 8.58 -10.94 -16.18
C VAL A 502 7.71 -9.72 -16.49
N THR A 503 7.75 -8.77 -15.58
CA THR A 503 7.07 -7.49 -15.69
C THR A 503 7.87 -6.56 -16.58
N THR A 504 7.31 -6.24 -17.75
CA THR A 504 7.91 -5.37 -18.76
C THR A 504 6.88 -4.35 -19.24
N SER A 505 7.29 -3.39 -20.07
CA SER A 505 6.36 -2.40 -20.61
C SER A 505 5.27 -3.04 -21.47
N ASP A 506 5.60 -4.14 -22.16
CA ASP A 506 4.66 -4.93 -22.96
C ASP A 506 3.82 -5.91 -22.11
N ASN A 507 4.34 -6.32 -20.95
CA ASN A 507 3.67 -7.23 -20.02
C ASN A 507 3.72 -6.70 -18.57
N PRO A 508 2.96 -5.64 -18.22
CA PRO A 508 3.01 -5.06 -16.88
C PRO A 508 2.18 -5.85 -15.84
N THR A 509 1.38 -6.83 -16.31
CA THR A 509 0.39 -7.53 -15.48
C THR A 509 0.93 -8.53 -14.45
N PRO A 510 2.13 -9.14 -14.58
CA PRO A 510 2.66 -10.05 -13.56
C PRO A 510 2.76 -9.36 -12.18
N TYR A 511 3.34 -8.16 -12.14
CA TYR A 511 3.46 -7.40 -10.91
C TYR A 511 2.18 -6.64 -10.52
N LEU A 512 1.56 -5.93 -11.46
CA LEU A 512 0.37 -5.10 -11.15
C LEU A 512 -0.87 -5.93 -10.82
N ASN A 513 -0.94 -7.16 -11.33
CA ASN A 513 -1.97 -8.17 -11.10
C ASN A 513 -3.41 -7.61 -10.95
N LEU A 514 -3.88 -6.96 -12.01
CA LEU A 514 -5.16 -6.25 -12.04
C LEU A 514 -6.38 -7.16 -11.78
N SER A 515 -6.21 -8.47 -11.97
CA SER A 515 -7.23 -9.47 -11.70
C SER A 515 -7.25 -9.92 -10.24
N TYR A 516 -6.10 -10.12 -9.62
CA TYR A 516 -5.99 -10.58 -8.22
C TYR A 516 -5.34 -9.50 -7.36
N LEU A 517 -6.18 -8.56 -6.90
CA LEU A 517 -5.73 -7.36 -6.18
C LEU A 517 -4.98 -7.67 -4.87
N THR A 518 -5.28 -8.79 -4.22
CA THR A 518 -4.55 -9.25 -3.02
C THR A 518 -3.11 -9.63 -3.36
N VAL A 519 -2.87 -10.23 -4.53
CA VAL A 519 -1.51 -10.52 -5.02
C VAL A 519 -0.80 -9.24 -5.44
N ALA A 520 -1.50 -8.27 -6.04
CA ALA A 520 -0.93 -6.96 -6.36
C ALA A 520 -0.41 -6.24 -5.10
N ARG A 521 -1.21 -6.24 -4.02
CA ARG A 521 -0.83 -5.75 -2.68
C ARG A 521 0.41 -6.48 -2.16
N ASP A 522 0.43 -7.80 -2.28
CA ASP A 522 1.48 -8.63 -1.71
C ASP A 522 2.78 -8.57 -2.52
N ASN A 523 2.72 -8.33 -3.83
CA ASN A 523 3.88 -8.01 -4.66
C ASN A 523 4.61 -6.74 -4.16
N LEU A 524 3.84 -5.73 -3.73
CA LEU A 524 4.40 -4.52 -3.14
C LEU A 524 4.94 -4.76 -1.73
N LYS A 525 4.26 -5.57 -0.90
CA LYS A 525 4.78 -5.97 0.41
C LYS A 525 6.08 -6.79 0.28
N GLN A 526 6.17 -7.69 -0.69
CA GLN A 526 7.39 -8.46 -0.98
C GLN A 526 8.54 -7.54 -1.40
N SER A 527 8.30 -6.56 -2.27
CA SER A 527 9.32 -5.55 -2.60
C SER A 527 9.89 -4.86 -1.36
N VAL A 528 9.03 -4.48 -0.41
CA VAL A 528 9.47 -3.83 0.84
C VAL A 528 10.18 -4.82 1.76
N ALA A 529 9.69 -6.05 1.88
CA ALA A 529 10.33 -7.11 2.66
C ALA A 529 11.75 -7.43 2.13
N ASP A 530 11.92 -7.48 0.82
CA ASP A 530 13.21 -7.71 0.18
C ASP A 530 14.18 -6.56 0.44
N LEU A 531 13.71 -5.31 0.37
CA LEU A 531 14.51 -4.13 0.68
C LEU A 531 14.91 -4.05 2.16
N LEU A 532 14.00 -4.41 3.08
CA LEU A 532 14.32 -4.56 4.51
C LEU A 532 15.40 -5.63 4.71
N GLY A 533 15.26 -6.79 4.06
CA GLY A 533 16.23 -7.87 4.13
C GLY A 533 17.58 -7.51 3.49
N LEU A 534 17.58 -6.77 2.38
CA LEU A 534 18.79 -6.25 1.74
C LEU A 534 19.51 -5.26 2.65
N ARG A 535 18.77 -4.31 3.28
CA ARG A 535 19.36 -3.37 4.24
C ARG A 535 19.98 -4.10 5.42
N LEU A 536 19.30 -5.10 5.97
CA LEU A 536 19.84 -5.97 7.02
C LEU A 536 21.12 -6.67 6.56
N ALA A 537 21.11 -7.26 5.37
CA ALA A 537 22.23 -7.98 4.80
C ALA A 537 23.46 -7.09 4.58
N VAL A 538 23.27 -5.85 4.11
CA VAL A 538 24.33 -4.83 4.01
C VAL A 538 24.91 -4.52 5.40
N GLY A 539 24.07 -4.37 6.42
CA GLY A 539 24.52 -4.16 7.80
C GLY A 539 25.34 -5.33 8.35
N LEU A 540 24.91 -6.57 8.11
CA LEU A 540 25.63 -7.77 8.52
C LEU A 540 26.95 -7.95 7.76
N ALA A 541 26.98 -7.62 6.47
CA ALA A 541 28.19 -7.61 5.67
C ALA A 541 29.18 -6.56 6.18
N ASN A 542 28.70 -5.37 6.56
CA ASN A 542 29.54 -4.35 7.19
C ASN A 542 30.09 -4.80 8.53
N ALA A 543 29.28 -5.41 9.40
CA ALA A 543 29.75 -5.94 10.69
C ALA A 543 30.90 -6.96 10.55
N LYS A 544 30.99 -7.64 9.39
CA LYS A 544 32.07 -8.57 9.04
C LYS A 544 33.24 -7.93 8.27
N GLY A 545 33.19 -6.63 7.99
CA GLY A 545 34.18 -5.92 7.17
C GLY A 545 34.16 -6.31 5.69
N ALA A 546 33.09 -6.95 5.20
CA ALA A 546 32.94 -7.33 3.80
C ALA A 546 32.59 -6.13 2.90
N ILE A 547 31.94 -5.12 3.48
CA ILE A 547 31.70 -3.82 2.85
C ILE A 547 31.92 -2.71 3.88
N GLY A 548 32.88 -1.85 3.63
CA GLY A 548 33.33 -0.80 4.53
C GLY A 548 33.99 -1.29 5.82
N THR A 549 34.45 -0.33 6.63
CA THR A 549 34.96 -0.61 7.97
C THR A 549 33.80 -0.97 8.90
N ALA A 550 33.97 -2.01 9.72
CA ALA A 550 32.89 -2.54 10.55
C ALA A 550 32.32 -1.48 11.51
N GLY A 551 31.00 -1.31 11.45
CA GLY A 551 30.25 -0.38 12.31
C GLY A 551 30.29 1.09 11.88
N SER A 552 30.94 1.43 10.76
CA SER A 552 31.08 2.83 10.31
C SER A 552 30.32 3.16 9.02
N LEU A 553 29.56 2.22 8.46
CA LEU A 553 28.92 2.38 7.16
C LEU A 553 27.66 3.26 7.26
N LYS A 554 27.59 4.28 6.40
CA LYS A 554 26.38 5.06 6.15
C LYS A 554 25.54 4.40 5.07
N VAL A 555 24.22 4.34 5.25
CA VAL A 555 23.33 3.70 4.27
C VAL A 555 22.18 4.62 3.90
N HIS A 556 22.10 4.93 2.61
CA HIS A 556 21.10 5.80 2.00
C HIS A 556 20.17 4.97 1.12
N PHE A 557 18.98 5.49 0.89
CA PHE A 557 18.03 4.91 -0.05
C PHE A 557 17.75 5.87 -1.21
N LEU A 558 17.68 5.36 -2.44
CA LEU A 558 17.17 6.08 -3.61
C LEU A 558 16.17 5.19 -4.36
N GLY A 559 14.93 5.66 -4.52
CA GLY A 559 13.92 4.96 -5.32
C GLY A 559 13.48 5.81 -6.50
N HIS A 560 13.13 5.16 -7.61
CA HIS A 560 12.46 5.80 -8.75
C HIS A 560 11.10 5.15 -9.01
N SER A 561 10.04 5.96 -9.21
CA SER A 561 8.71 5.46 -9.59
C SER A 561 8.20 4.41 -8.58
N LEU A 562 7.88 3.19 -9.01
CA LEU A 562 7.56 2.07 -8.10
C LEU A 562 8.62 1.84 -7.02
N GLY A 563 9.91 2.00 -7.35
CA GLY A 563 10.99 1.94 -6.37
C GLY A 563 10.91 3.06 -5.33
N ALA A 564 10.40 4.24 -5.70
CA ALA A 564 10.12 5.32 -4.75
C ALA A 564 8.82 5.07 -3.95
N ILE A 565 7.81 4.44 -4.54
CA ILE A 565 6.57 4.00 -3.86
C ILE A 565 6.90 2.96 -2.78
N ALA A 566 7.60 1.88 -3.15
CA ALA A 566 8.10 0.88 -2.22
C ALA A 566 9.12 1.49 -1.23
N GLY A 567 9.91 2.45 -1.68
CA GLY A 567 10.86 3.20 -0.87
C GLY A 567 10.24 4.01 0.25
N ALA A 568 9.14 4.70 0.00
CA ALA A 568 8.40 5.43 1.03
C ALA A 568 7.88 4.45 2.11
N ASN A 569 7.37 3.28 1.70
CA ASN A 569 6.97 2.23 2.64
C ASN A 569 8.16 1.67 3.43
N LEU A 570 9.29 1.41 2.76
CA LEU A 570 10.52 0.94 3.40
C LEU A 570 10.99 1.91 4.48
N LEU A 571 11.11 3.19 4.13
CA LEU A 571 11.61 4.22 5.03
C LEU A 571 10.68 4.45 6.24
N ALA A 572 9.37 4.24 6.06
CA ALA A 572 8.39 4.30 7.14
C ALA A 572 8.57 3.18 8.19
N VAL A 573 9.17 2.05 7.81
CA VAL A 573 9.30 0.85 8.67
C VAL A 573 10.74 0.62 9.14
N ALA A 574 11.71 0.85 8.26
CA ALA A 574 13.12 0.50 8.49
C ALA A 574 13.70 1.19 9.73
N ASN A 575 13.39 2.47 9.93
CA ASN A 575 13.89 3.26 11.06
C ASN A 575 13.00 3.18 12.32
N GLN A 576 11.80 2.60 12.22
CA GLN A 576 10.91 2.42 13.37
C GLN A 576 11.51 1.38 14.34
N SER A 577 11.65 1.70 15.63
CA SER A 577 12.17 0.72 16.59
C SER A 577 11.22 -0.45 16.76
N ILE A 578 11.78 -1.66 16.82
CA ILE A 578 11.06 -2.88 17.22
C ILE A 578 11.42 -3.33 18.65
N GLY A 579 11.99 -2.42 19.45
CA GLY A 579 12.43 -2.73 20.82
C GLY A 579 13.71 -3.57 20.88
N ASN A 580 14.46 -3.69 19.78
CA ASN A 580 15.73 -4.40 19.71
C ASN A 580 16.82 -3.49 19.12
N PRO A 581 17.63 -2.82 19.96
CA PRO A 581 18.61 -1.84 19.49
C PRO A 581 19.65 -2.37 18.49
N GLN A 582 20.03 -3.65 18.61
CA GLN A 582 21.00 -4.28 17.71
C GLN A 582 20.39 -4.47 16.32
N ALA A 583 19.17 -5.00 16.26
CA ALA A 583 18.43 -5.14 15.00
C ALA A 583 18.10 -3.77 14.41
N ASP A 584 17.62 -2.82 15.22
CA ASP A 584 17.28 -1.46 14.79
C ASP A 584 18.44 -0.75 14.11
N ALA A 585 19.67 -0.88 14.64
CA ALA A 585 20.87 -0.34 14.02
C ALA A 585 21.17 -0.96 12.64
N LEU A 586 20.85 -2.24 12.44
CA LEU A 586 21.06 -2.94 11.16
C LEU A 586 20.02 -2.60 10.09
N PHE A 587 18.83 -2.12 10.47
CA PHE A 587 17.81 -1.67 9.53
C PHE A 587 17.88 -0.17 9.21
N LYS A 588 18.61 0.61 10.01
CA LYS A 588 18.57 2.07 9.93
C LYS A 588 19.10 2.62 8.60
N PHE A 589 18.34 3.46 7.93
CA PHE A 589 18.83 4.36 6.89
C PHE A 589 19.24 5.72 7.48
N ASP A 590 20.24 6.34 6.89
CA ASP A 590 20.72 7.69 7.23
C ASP A 590 19.95 8.77 6.44
N THR A 591 19.61 8.52 5.18
CA THR A 591 18.83 9.45 4.34
C THR A 591 17.98 8.71 3.30
N GLY A 592 16.95 9.36 2.76
CA GLY A 592 16.07 8.79 1.72
C GLY A 592 15.81 9.75 0.55
N GLY A 593 15.91 9.24 -0.68
CA GLY A 593 15.60 9.94 -1.92
C GLY A 593 14.44 9.28 -2.66
N LEU A 594 13.41 10.06 -3.02
CA LEU A 594 12.21 9.58 -3.72
C LEU A 594 12.00 10.32 -5.04
N ALA A 595 12.34 9.69 -6.16
CA ALA A 595 12.17 10.29 -7.49
C ALA A 595 10.85 9.87 -8.13
N MET A 596 9.96 10.84 -8.34
CA MET A 596 8.63 10.69 -8.93
C MET A 596 7.78 9.61 -8.22
N PRO A 597 7.63 9.67 -6.88
CA PRO A 597 6.81 8.70 -6.13
C PRO A 597 5.31 9.01 -6.31
N GLY A 598 4.41 8.15 -5.84
CA GLY A 598 2.99 8.47 -5.81
C GLY A 598 2.23 7.66 -4.76
N GLY A 599 1.15 8.24 -4.24
CA GLY A 599 0.21 7.56 -3.34
C GLY A 599 -1.17 7.40 -3.99
N GLY A 600 -2.04 6.61 -3.35
CA GLY A 600 -3.35 6.29 -3.93
C GLY A 600 -3.19 5.54 -5.24
N ILE A 601 -2.51 4.39 -5.18
CA ILE A 601 -2.01 3.62 -6.33
C ILE A 601 -3.12 3.32 -7.35
N ALA A 602 -4.31 2.89 -6.92
CA ALA A 602 -5.37 2.55 -7.86
C ALA A 602 -5.92 3.76 -8.65
N PRO A 603 -6.36 4.87 -8.01
CA PRO A 603 -6.76 6.06 -8.77
C PRO A 603 -5.59 6.65 -9.57
N LEU A 604 -4.35 6.61 -9.05
CA LEU A 604 -3.14 7.00 -9.77
C LEU A 604 -2.99 6.23 -11.08
N LEU A 605 -3.05 4.90 -11.03
CA LEU A 605 -2.88 4.05 -12.20
C LEU A 605 -4.04 4.24 -13.20
N LEU A 606 -5.28 4.34 -12.72
CA LEU A 606 -6.45 4.56 -13.58
C LEU A 606 -6.42 5.91 -14.31
N ASN A 607 -5.89 6.95 -13.67
CA ASN A 607 -5.76 8.30 -14.22
C ASN A 607 -4.39 8.57 -14.87
N SER A 608 -3.50 7.58 -14.88
CA SER A 608 -2.21 7.66 -15.55
C SER A 608 -2.40 7.76 -17.06
N PRO A 609 -1.85 8.77 -17.73
CA PRO A 609 -1.84 8.83 -19.19
C PRO A 609 -1.18 7.62 -19.87
N THR A 610 -0.14 7.06 -19.25
CA THR A 610 0.59 5.90 -19.77
C THR A 610 -0.11 4.58 -19.45
N PHE A 611 -0.51 4.35 -18.19
CA PHE A 611 -1.10 3.06 -17.77
C PHE A 611 -2.63 3.00 -17.83
N GLY A 612 -3.29 4.14 -17.65
CA GLY A 612 -4.75 4.25 -17.55
C GLY A 612 -5.48 3.63 -18.73
N PRO A 613 -5.11 3.90 -19.99
CA PRO A 613 -5.80 3.31 -21.14
C PRO A 613 -5.81 1.78 -21.14
N THR A 614 -4.67 1.15 -20.83
CA THR A 614 -4.56 -0.32 -20.72
C THR A 614 -5.42 -0.86 -19.59
N ILE A 615 -5.34 -0.25 -18.41
CA ILE A 615 -6.09 -0.71 -17.24
C ILE A 615 -7.61 -0.55 -17.46
N GLN A 616 -8.05 0.61 -17.94
CA GLN A 616 -9.47 0.87 -18.21
C GLN A 616 -10.03 -0.10 -19.25
N MET A 617 -9.28 -0.35 -20.35
CA MET A 617 -9.68 -1.34 -21.35
C MET A 617 -9.77 -2.74 -20.75
N SER A 618 -8.76 -3.18 -19.98
CA SER A 618 -8.75 -4.51 -19.36
C SER A 618 -9.92 -4.70 -18.39
N VAL A 619 -10.19 -3.72 -17.53
CA VAL A 619 -11.29 -3.78 -16.57
C VAL A 619 -12.64 -3.81 -17.29
N LEU A 620 -12.88 -2.90 -18.23
CA LEU A 620 -14.18 -2.75 -18.89
C LEU A 620 -14.52 -3.90 -19.84
N THR A 621 -13.52 -4.42 -20.57
CA THR A 621 -13.71 -5.58 -21.45
C THR A 621 -13.75 -6.89 -20.68
N GLY A 622 -13.13 -6.96 -19.50
CA GLY A 622 -13.25 -8.09 -18.57
C GLY A 622 -14.61 -8.15 -17.89
N SER A 623 -15.21 -7.00 -17.56
CA SER A 623 -16.51 -6.92 -16.88
C SER A 623 -17.72 -7.01 -17.83
N SER A 624 -17.54 -6.77 -19.13
CA SER A 624 -18.64 -6.73 -20.10
C SER A 624 -18.27 -7.39 -21.43
N ALA A 625 -18.83 -8.58 -21.66
CA ALA A 625 -18.71 -9.28 -22.95
C ALA A 625 -19.29 -8.46 -24.11
N ALA A 626 -20.33 -7.66 -23.85
CA ALA A 626 -20.92 -6.77 -24.84
C ALA A 626 -19.95 -5.65 -25.25
N LEU A 627 -19.32 -4.97 -24.28
CA LEU A 627 -18.29 -3.95 -24.57
C LEU A 627 -17.08 -4.55 -25.29
N LYS A 628 -16.64 -5.74 -24.87
CA LYS A 628 -15.54 -6.46 -25.53
C LYS A 628 -15.85 -6.78 -26.99
N THR A 629 -17.07 -7.24 -27.28
CA THR A 629 -17.52 -7.56 -28.64
C THR A 629 -17.63 -6.30 -29.48
N ALA A 630 -18.24 -5.25 -28.94
CA ALA A 630 -18.38 -3.95 -29.60
C ALA A 630 -17.02 -3.32 -29.92
N PHE A 631 -16.07 -3.38 -28.99
CA PHE A 631 -14.72 -2.88 -29.25
C PHE A 631 -13.97 -3.72 -30.28
N THR A 632 -14.08 -5.05 -30.23
CA THR A 632 -13.49 -5.92 -31.27
C THR A 632 -13.94 -5.51 -32.67
N ALA A 633 -15.21 -5.13 -32.83
CA ALA A 633 -15.74 -4.61 -34.10
C ALA A 633 -15.25 -3.19 -34.44
N TYR A 634 -15.00 -2.34 -33.43
CA TYR A 634 -14.52 -0.97 -33.62
C TYR A 634 -13.00 -0.89 -33.88
N ALA A 635 -12.21 -1.80 -33.30
CA ALA A 635 -10.75 -1.75 -33.26
C ALA A 635 -10.06 -1.51 -34.62
N PRO A 636 -10.56 -2.01 -35.77
CA PRO A 636 -10.00 -1.68 -37.08
C PRO A 636 -10.03 -0.18 -37.45
N ASN A 637 -10.85 0.63 -36.75
CA ASN A 637 -10.96 2.08 -36.97
C ASN A 637 -10.03 2.91 -36.06
N CYS A 638 -9.26 2.26 -35.17
CA CYS A 638 -8.40 2.94 -34.23
C CYS A 638 -7.32 3.78 -34.91
N LYS A 639 -7.18 5.04 -34.47
CA LYS A 639 -6.13 5.95 -34.96
C LYS A 639 -4.90 5.97 -34.05
N THR A 640 -5.07 5.57 -32.81
CA THR A 640 -4.02 5.47 -31.80
C THR A 640 -3.80 4.01 -31.38
N ALA A 641 -2.80 3.77 -30.52
CA ALA A 641 -2.57 2.46 -29.93
C ALA A 641 -3.86 1.90 -29.31
N VAL A 642 -4.09 0.59 -29.43
CA VAL A 642 -5.37 -0.07 -29.12
C VAL A 642 -5.96 0.35 -27.76
N PRO A 643 -5.21 0.37 -26.64
CA PRO A 643 -5.77 0.83 -25.36
C PRO A 643 -6.16 2.31 -25.34
N THR A 644 -5.33 3.19 -25.94
CA THR A 644 -5.62 4.62 -26.06
C THR A 644 -6.85 4.87 -26.92
N CYS A 645 -6.99 4.14 -28.02
CA CYS A 645 -8.16 4.16 -28.87
C CYS A 645 -9.42 3.72 -28.11
N PHE A 646 -9.32 2.66 -27.30
CA PHE A 646 -10.44 2.20 -26.48
C PHE A 646 -11.02 3.33 -25.62
N VAL A 647 -10.16 4.04 -24.90
CA VAL A 647 -10.59 5.09 -23.95
C VAL A 647 -10.94 6.40 -24.65
N ASN A 648 -10.14 6.84 -25.64
CA ASN A 648 -10.24 8.19 -26.19
C ASN A 648 -11.04 8.28 -27.50
N GLU A 649 -11.31 7.16 -28.17
CA GLU A 649 -12.02 7.12 -29.45
C GLU A 649 -13.30 6.27 -29.37
N PHE A 650 -13.19 5.05 -28.84
CA PHE A 650 -14.32 4.11 -28.76
C PHE A 650 -15.32 4.48 -27.66
N LEU A 651 -14.91 4.58 -26.39
CA LEU A 651 -15.85 4.91 -25.30
C LEU A 651 -16.66 6.20 -25.55
N PRO A 652 -16.06 7.31 -26.04
CA PRO A 652 -16.80 8.53 -26.35
C PRO A 652 -17.78 8.38 -27.51
N SER A 653 -17.61 7.35 -28.37
CA SER A 653 -18.53 7.06 -29.48
C SER A 653 -19.80 6.30 -29.04
N LEU A 654 -19.83 5.77 -27.82
CA LEU A 654 -20.97 5.04 -27.27
C LEU A 654 -22.05 5.99 -26.76
N ASP A 655 -23.26 5.47 -26.52
CA ASP A 655 -24.34 6.26 -25.92
C ASP A 655 -24.06 6.62 -24.45
N ALA A 656 -24.74 7.65 -23.96
CA ALA A 656 -24.53 8.17 -22.60
C ALA A 656 -24.80 7.15 -21.48
N THR A 657 -25.72 6.20 -21.70
CA THR A 657 -26.04 5.16 -20.70
C THR A 657 -24.91 4.15 -20.58
N THR A 658 -24.35 3.74 -21.71
CA THR A 658 -23.19 2.85 -21.77
C THR A 658 -21.95 3.52 -21.18
N GLN A 659 -21.72 4.81 -21.48
CA GLN A 659 -20.63 5.58 -20.87
C GLN A 659 -20.77 5.69 -19.34
N ALA A 660 -21.98 5.99 -18.85
CA ALA A 660 -22.25 6.06 -17.41
C ALA A 660 -22.03 4.70 -16.72
N SER A 661 -22.43 3.61 -17.36
CA SER A 661 -22.20 2.24 -16.86
C SER A 661 -20.71 1.90 -16.80
N ALA A 662 -19.94 2.26 -17.82
CA ALA A 662 -18.49 2.07 -17.83
C ALA A 662 -17.80 2.87 -16.71
N ALA A 663 -18.19 4.14 -16.53
CA ALA A 663 -17.68 4.96 -15.43
C ALA A 663 -18.01 4.37 -14.04
N GLY A 664 -19.23 3.84 -13.85
CA GLY A 664 -19.63 3.15 -12.62
C GLY A 664 -18.81 1.89 -12.32
N THR A 665 -18.48 1.11 -13.35
CA THR A 665 -17.59 -0.06 -13.22
C THR A 665 -16.19 0.35 -12.83
N LEU A 666 -15.61 1.36 -13.50
CA LEU A 666 -14.26 1.86 -13.17
C LEU A 666 -14.19 2.42 -11.75
N GLN A 667 -15.22 3.14 -11.30
CA GLN A 667 -15.29 3.66 -9.94
C GLN A 667 -15.35 2.53 -8.90
N SER A 668 -16.15 1.49 -9.15
CA SER A 668 -16.25 0.34 -8.25
C SER A 668 -14.95 -0.46 -8.20
N TYR A 669 -14.30 -0.63 -9.35
CA TYR A 669 -12.98 -1.26 -9.43
C TYR A 669 -11.93 -0.44 -8.67
N SER A 670 -11.88 0.88 -8.87
CA SER A 670 -10.97 1.80 -8.17
C SER A 670 -11.14 1.72 -6.65
N PHE A 671 -12.40 1.69 -6.18
CA PHE A 671 -12.71 1.55 -4.77
C PHE A 671 -12.16 0.26 -4.17
N ALA A 672 -12.43 -0.88 -4.83
CA ALA A 672 -11.96 -2.17 -4.35
C ALA A 672 -10.44 -2.30 -4.43
N ALA A 673 -9.85 -1.90 -5.56
CA ALA A 673 -8.41 -1.92 -5.79
C ALA A 673 -7.67 -1.09 -4.76
N GLN A 674 -8.08 0.16 -4.52
CA GLN A 674 -7.42 1.00 -3.52
C GLN A 674 -7.63 0.45 -2.11
N SER A 675 -8.84 -0.01 -1.78
CA SER A 675 -9.10 -0.61 -0.47
C SER A 675 -8.18 -1.79 -0.21
N VAL A 676 -7.98 -2.69 -1.18
CA VAL A 676 -7.07 -3.83 -1.01
C VAL A 676 -5.61 -3.39 -0.92
N LEU A 677 -5.20 -2.40 -1.71
CA LEU A 677 -3.83 -1.90 -1.75
C LEU A 677 -3.45 -1.01 -0.54
N ASP A 678 -4.41 -0.50 0.22
CA ASP A 678 -4.17 0.50 1.26
C ASP A 678 -3.10 0.11 2.29
N SER A 679 -3.06 -1.16 2.72
CA SER A 679 -2.04 -1.66 3.67
C SER A 679 -0.62 -1.77 3.07
N ALA A 680 -0.47 -1.48 1.78
CA ALA A 680 0.80 -1.39 1.06
C ALA A 680 0.97 -0.03 0.34
N ASP A 681 0.05 0.92 0.51
CA ASP A 681 0.10 2.20 -0.19
C ASP A 681 0.91 3.25 0.59
N PRO A 682 1.88 3.94 -0.02
CA PRO A 682 2.66 4.96 0.68
C PRO A 682 1.84 6.15 1.16
N ILE A 683 0.65 6.40 0.63
CA ILE A 683 -0.24 7.42 1.19
C ILE A 683 -0.65 7.10 2.64
N ASN A 684 -0.73 5.81 2.99
CA ASN A 684 -1.07 5.36 4.34
C ASN A 684 0.16 5.14 5.20
N LEU A 685 1.23 4.58 4.61
CA LEU A 685 2.43 4.19 5.35
C LEU A 685 3.41 5.35 5.53
N GLY A 686 3.47 6.31 4.59
CA GLY A 686 4.48 7.37 4.54
C GLY A 686 4.54 8.26 5.79
N ARG A 687 3.42 8.38 6.54
CA ARG A 687 3.38 9.07 7.84
C ARG A 687 4.26 8.44 8.92
N GLY A 688 4.72 7.20 8.71
CA GLY A 688 5.66 6.51 9.59
C GLY A 688 7.11 7.01 9.44
N ILE A 689 7.42 7.76 8.38
CA ILE A 689 8.73 8.40 8.23
C ILE A 689 8.82 9.53 9.25
N ALA A 690 9.83 9.48 10.11
CA ALA A 690 10.03 10.48 11.15
C ALA A 690 10.32 11.86 10.54
N ALA A 691 9.73 12.91 11.09
CA ALA A 691 9.84 14.28 10.55
C ALA A 691 11.26 14.87 10.59
N ASP A 692 12.18 14.27 11.36
CA ASP A 692 13.59 14.65 11.43
C ASP A 692 14.50 13.83 10.50
N PHE A 693 13.99 12.75 9.91
CA PHE A 693 14.72 11.90 8.96
C PHE A 693 15.04 12.66 7.66
N PRO A 694 16.30 12.78 7.22
CA PRO A 694 16.61 13.48 5.99
C PRO A 694 15.96 12.80 4.77
N LEU A 695 14.92 13.46 4.24
CA LEU A 695 14.14 13.01 3.09
C LEU A 695 14.13 14.07 1.99
N PHE A 696 14.45 13.66 0.76
CA PHE A 696 14.38 14.50 -0.43
C PHE A 696 13.58 13.80 -1.53
N ALA A 697 12.72 14.54 -2.22
CA ALA A 697 11.92 14.02 -3.32
C ALA A 697 11.94 14.90 -4.56
N THR A 698 11.57 14.33 -5.70
CA THR A 698 11.43 15.07 -6.96
C THR A 698 10.14 14.70 -7.66
N GLU A 699 9.56 15.64 -8.40
CA GLU A 699 8.47 15.39 -9.35
C GLU A 699 8.63 16.27 -10.60
N VAL A 700 7.99 15.87 -11.70
CA VAL A 700 7.91 16.67 -12.94
C VAL A 700 6.51 17.26 -13.03
N VAL A 701 6.40 18.59 -12.92
CA VAL A 701 5.13 19.34 -12.99
C VAL A 701 4.87 19.94 -14.36
N GLY A 702 5.91 20.03 -15.21
CA GLY A 702 5.84 20.72 -16.49
C GLY A 702 5.73 22.25 -16.35
N ASP A 703 5.68 22.94 -17.49
CA ASP A 703 5.57 24.41 -17.55
C ASP A 703 4.13 24.90 -17.73
N GLY A 704 3.17 23.96 -17.82
CA GLY A 704 1.77 24.25 -18.11
C GLY A 704 1.49 24.59 -19.58
N ALA A 705 2.47 24.39 -20.47
CA ALA A 705 2.42 24.70 -21.89
C ALA A 705 3.08 23.61 -22.75
N LEU A 706 4.37 23.74 -23.04
CA LEU A 706 5.10 22.87 -23.98
C LEU A 706 5.68 21.65 -23.30
N SER A 707 6.13 21.80 -22.04
CA SER A 707 6.64 20.70 -21.23
C SER A 707 5.49 20.12 -20.41
N LEU A 708 5.15 18.88 -20.71
CA LEU A 708 4.05 18.21 -20.00
C LEU A 708 4.48 17.85 -18.57
N SER A 709 3.48 17.76 -17.69
CA SER A 709 3.67 17.10 -16.39
C SER A 709 3.99 15.61 -16.59
N ASP A 710 4.43 14.96 -15.52
CA ASP A 710 4.62 13.51 -15.48
C ASP A 710 3.41 12.75 -16.09
N ARG A 711 3.70 11.84 -17.02
CA ARG A 711 2.71 11.07 -17.80
C ARG A 711 2.47 9.67 -17.25
N VAL A 712 3.27 9.24 -16.27
CA VAL A 712 3.15 7.94 -15.61
C VAL A 712 2.50 8.11 -14.26
N ILE A 713 2.98 9.04 -13.44
CA ILE A 713 2.44 9.36 -12.12
C ILE A 713 1.82 10.76 -12.14
N PRO A 714 0.49 10.88 -12.24
CA PRO A 714 -0.16 12.19 -12.19
C PRO A 714 0.18 12.94 -10.91
N ASN A 715 0.44 14.26 -10.99
CA ASN A 715 0.80 15.00 -9.78
C ASN A 715 -0.38 15.14 -8.81
N SER A 716 -1.60 15.23 -9.34
CA SER A 716 -2.84 15.26 -8.57
C SER A 716 -4.03 14.78 -9.39
N ILE A 717 -5.10 14.34 -8.72
CA ILE A 717 -6.30 13.81 -9.36
C ILE A 717 -7.53 14.47 -8.74
N ALA A 718 -8.31 15.20 -9.54
CA ALA A 718 -9.44 15.97 -9.04
C ALA A 718 -10.52 15.10 -8.36
N THR A 719 -10.74 13.88 -8.87
CA THR A 719 -11.73 12.93 -8.35
C THR A 719 -11.20 12.05 -7.23
N ALA A 720 -9.90 12.11 -6.92
CA ALA A 720 -9.25 11.32 -5.88
C ALA A 720 -8.20 12.19 -5.16
N PRO A 721 -8.60 13.01 -4.16
CA PRO A 721 -7.72 14.00 -3.51
C PRO A 721 -6.44 13.45 -2.86
N LEU A 722 -6.41 12.14 -2.60
CA LEU A 722 -5.29 11.42 -2.01
C LEU A 722 -4.40 10.70 -3.06
N GLY A 723 -4.70 10.81 -4.35
CA GLY A 723 -3.96 10.16 -5.43
C GLY A 723 -2.96 11.07 -6.14
N GLY A 724 -1.73 10.59 -6.34
CA GLY A 724 -0.65 11.29 -7.06
C GLY A 724 0.61 11.59 -6.22
N THR A 725 1.56 12.33 -6.78
CA THR A 725 2.78 12.79 -6.08
C THR A 725 2.47 13.82 -4.99
N GLU A 726 1.66 14.85 -5.30
CA GLU A 726 1.44 16.00 -4.40
C GLU A 726 0.67 15.62 -3.12
N PRO A 727 -0.36 14.76 -3.16
CA PRO A 727 -0.96 14.26 -1.92
C PRO A 727 0.02 13.45 -1.06
N LEU A 728 0.92 12.67 -1.69
CA LEU A 728 1.97 11.97 -0.95
C LEU A 728 2.98 12.94 -0.34
N PHE A 729 3.41 13.97 -1.07
CA PHE A 729 4.31 15.01 -0.55
C PHE A 729 3.70 15.73 0.66
N LYS A 730 2.38 15.97 0.66
CA LYS A 730 1.67 16.53 1.81
C LYS A 730 1.68 15.59 3.02
N VAL A 731 1.45 14.28 2.81
CA VAL A 731 1.55 13.27 3.89
C VAL A 731 2.95 13.19 4.46
N LEU A 732 3.97 13.32 3.61
CA LEU A 732 5.39 13.36 3.98
C LEU A 732 5.85 14.72 4.51
N ALA A 733 4.97 15.71 4.60
CA ALA A 733 5.26 17.08 5.05
C ALA A 733 6.42 17.78 4.30
N LEU A 734 6.63 17.46 3.03
CA LEU A 734 7.75 17.99 2.24
C LEU A 734 7.54 19.47 1.88
N GLN A 735 8.58 20.27 2.09
CA GLN A 735 8.63 21.67 1.72
C GLN A 735 9.13 21.85 0.27
N PRO A 736 8.74 22.92 -0.45
CA PRO A 736 9.27 23.17 -1.79
C PRO A 736 10.76 23.55 -1.73
N LEU A 737 11.54 23.03 -2.69
CA LEU A 737 12.92 23.44 -2.95
C LEU A 737 12.97 24.26 -4.25
N SER A 738 13.47 25.51 -4.18
CA SER A 738 13.64 26.40 -5.34
C SER A 738 15.08 26.88 -5.58
N ALA A 739 15.98 26.67 -4.61
CA ALA A 739 17.38 27.05 -4.67
C ALA A 739 18.24 26.10 -3.83
N THR A 740 19.57 26.22 -3.96
CA THR A 740 20.50 25.48 -3.10
C THR A 740 20.24 25.80 -1.63
N GLY A 741 20.11 24.78 -0.78
CA GLY A 741 19.79 24.98 0.63
C GLY A 741 19.64 23.69 1.41
N ALA A 742 19.17 23.83 2.65
CA ALA A 742 18.84 22.70 3.51
C ALA A 742 17.76 21.85 2.84
N ALA A 743 17.97 20.54 2.82
CA ALA A 743 17.10 19.61 2.08
C ALA A 743 16.40 18.58 2.96
N ASN A 744 16.55 18.69 4.29
CA ASN A 744 15.79 17.83 5.19
C ASN A 744 14.30 18.10 4.99
N HIS A 745 13.56 17.11 4.48
CA HIS A 745 12.13 17.18 4.17
C HIS A 745 11.77 18.20 3.08
N HIS A 746 12.42 18.11 1.93
CA HIS A 746 12.13 18.97 0.77
C HIS A 746 11.79 18.18 -0.50
N ALA A 747 11.09 18.84 -1.43
CA ALA A 747 10.80 18.33 -2.76
C ALA A 747 11.09 19.36 -3.86
N ALA A 748 11.83 18.95 -4.89
CA ALA A 748 12.05 19.75 -6.10
C ALA A 748 10.97 19.44 -7.16
N ARG A 749 10.43 20.50 -7.78
CA ARG A 749 9.38 20.42 -8.80
C ARG A 749 9.94 20.88 -10.13
N PHE A 750 10.20 19.96 -11.04
CA PHE A 750 10.81 20.24 -12.33
C PHE A 750 9.77 20.71 -13.35
N VAL A 751 10.06 21.81 -14.05
CA VAL A 751 9.17 22.38 -15.08
C VAL A 751 9.39 21.79 -16.48
N ALA A 752 10.35 20.90 -16.63
CA ALA A 752 10.71 20.20 -17.87
C ALA A 752 11.13 18.75 -17.57
N GLY A 753 11.39 17.97 -18.62
CA GLY A 753 11.72 16.54 -18.51
C GLY A 753 10.50 15.63 -18.50
N GLY A 754 10.70 14.39 -18.05
CA GLY A 754 9.70 13.33 -18.06
C GLY A 754 9.86 12.36 -16.90
N HIS A 755 9.00 11.34 -16.85
CA HIS A 755 8.95 10.41 -15.72
C HIS A 755 10.31 9.76 -15.42
N SER A 756 11.04 9.35 -16.46
CA SER A 756 12.34 8.68 -16.34
C SER A 756 13.53 9.63 -16.26
N SER A 757 13.33 10.94 -16.03
CA SER A 757 14.40 11.94 -16.06
C SER A 757 15.54 11.70 -15.08
N LEU A 758 15.33 10.95 -13.99
CA LEU A 758 16.44 10.53 -13.13
C LEU A 758 17.45 9.64 -13.87
N LEU A 759 16.97 8.83 -14.82
CA LEU A 759 17.73 7.79 -15.50
C LEU A 759 18.20 8.23 -16.89
N ALA A 760 17.34 8.89 -17.66
CA ALA A 760 17.68 9.30 -19.01
C ALA A 760 16.98 10.62 -19.38
N PRO A 761 17.60 11.42 -20.26
CA PRO A 761 16.94 12.59 -20.84
C PRO A 761 15.62 12.22 -21.53
N ASP A 762 14.59 13.03 -21.34
CA ASP A 762 13.35 12.89 -22.13
C ASP A 762 13.57 13.50 -23.51
N GLU A 763 13.36 12.73 -24.58
CA GLU A 763 13.66 13.19 -25.94
C GLU A 763 12.87 14.43 -26.37
N ASN A 764 11.66 14.61 -25.82
CA ASN A 764 10.77 15.70 -26.20
C ASN A 764 10.88 16.90 -25.26
N PHE A 765 11.11 16.65 -23.98
CA PHE A 765 11.04 17.67 -22.93
C PHE A 765 12.38 17.97 -22.23
N ASP A 766 13.44 17.20 -22.51
CA ASP A 766 14.81 17.45 -22.07
C ASP A 766 15.84 16.92 -23.10
N PRO A 767 15.82 17.38 -24.37
CA PRO A 767 16.70 16.83 -25.41
C PRO A 767 18.20 17.07 -25.14
N THR A 768 18.52 18.01 -24.25
CA THR A 768 19.90 18.33 -23.85
C THR A 768 20.38 17.55 -22.61
N GLY A 769 19.48 16.86 -21.89
CA GLY A 769 19.80 16.18 -20.63
C GLY A 769 20.06 17.10 -19.44
N ALA A 770 19.59 18.35 -19.49
CA ALA A 770 19.79 19.34 -18.44
C ALA A 770 18.99 18.99 -17.18
N VAL A 771 17.73 18.55 -17.35
CA VAL A 771 16.89 18.10 -16.24
C VAL A 771 17.46 16.83 -15.63
N THR A 772 17.88 15.86 -16.44
CA THR A 772 18.53 14.64 -15.95
C THR A 772 19.79 14.94 -15.15
N THR A 773 20.66 15.81 -15.67
CA THR A 773 21.89 16.20 -14.98
C THR A 773 21.60 16.92 -13.67
N GLU A 774 20.63 17.84 -13.66
CA GLU A 774 20.21 18.57 -12.46
C GLU A 774 19.64 17.61 -11.41
N MET A 775 18.72 16.71 -11.79
CA MET A 775 18.10 15.76 -10.87
C MET A 775 19.14 14.81 -10.25
N GLN A 776 20.07 14.28 -11.04
CA GLN A 776 21.15 13.44 -10.52
C GLN A 776 22.11 14.22 -9.61
N THR A 777 22.38 15.49 -9.93
CA THR A 777 23.21 16.39 -9.10
C THR A 777 22.55 16.68 -7.76
N GLN A 778 21.23 16.90 -7.75
CA GLN A 778 20.46 17.15 -6.54
C GLN A 778 20.52 15.93 -5.60
N PHE A 779 20.23 14.72 -6.10
CA PHE A 779 20.37 13.49 -5.29
C PHE A 779 21.82 13.22 -4.86
N GLY A 780 22.79 13.41 -5.76
CA GLY A 780 24.21 13.20 -5.46
C GLY A 780 24.70 14.11 -4.34
N SER A 781 24.36 15.40 -4.39
CA SER A 781 24.71 16.36 -3.34
C SER A 781 23.97 16.12 -2.02
N PHE A 782 22.72 15.66 -2.09
CA PHE A 782 21.93 15.26 -0.92
C PHE A 782 22.60 14.12 -0.15
N PHE A 783 22.97 13.03 -0.82
CA PHE A 783 23.65 11.90 -0.17
C PHE A 783 25.08 12.24 0.26
N ALA A 784 25.82 12.96 -0.58
CA ALA A 784 27.19 13.39 -0.27
C ALA A 784 27.26 14.27 0.99
N SER A 785 26.20 15.00 1.31
CA SER A 785 26.09 15.88 2.49
C SER A 785 25.37 15.24 3.69
N ASP A 786 25.12 13.92 3.67
CA ASP A 786 24.33 13.24 4.71
C ASP A 786 22.93 13.84 4.92
N GLY A 787 22.35 14.35 3.83
CA GLY A 787 21.02 14.95 3.81
C GLY A 787 20.98 16.40 4.30
N ALA A 788 22.14 17.01 4.58
CA ALA A 788 22.20 18.39 5.06
C ALA A 788 21.83 19.43 3.99
N MET A 789 22.11 19.16 2.71
CA MET A 789 21.85 20.12 1.63
C MET A 789 21.57 19.46 0.28
N VAL A 790 20.81 20.16 -0.57
CA VAL A 790 20.69 19.88 -2.01
C VAL A 790 21.31 21.03 -2.78
N LYS A 791 22.20 20.70 -3.72
CA LYS A 791 22.77 21.66 -4.67
C LYS A 791 21.84 21.77 -5.87
N VAL A 792 21.33 22.98 -6.11
CA VAL A 792 20.60 23.36 -7.32
C VAL A 792 21.55 24.09 -8.26
N THR A 793 21.84 23.54 -9.44
CA THR A 793 22.77 24.17 -10.40
C THR A 793 22.08 25.07 -11.39
N ASP A 794 20.83 24.77 -11.73
CA ASP A 794 19.96 25.63 -12.53
C ASP A 794 18.56 25.73 -11.90
N ALA A 795 18.30 26.84 -11.23
CA ALA A 795 17.01 27.10 -10.60
C ALA A 795 15.88 27.35 -11.63
N SER A 796 16.21 27.68 -12.89
CA SER A 796 15.19 27.89 -13.93
C SER A 796 14.47 26.60 -14.33
N LEU A 797 15.07 25.45 -14.03
CA LEU A 797 14.46 24.13 -14.22
C LEU A 797 13.45 23.78 -13.12
N LEU A 798 13.37 24.59 -12.05
CA LEU A 798 12.47 24.37 -10.92
C LEU A 798 11.32 25.38 -10.91
N LYS A 799 10.15 24.91 -10.47
CA LYS A 799 9.00 25.77 -10.18
C LYS A 799 9.34 26.69 -9.01
N GLN A 800 9.25 28.00 -9.26
CA GLN A 800 9.57 29.06 -8.32
C GLN A 800 8.42 29.35 -7.34
#